data_AF-A0AAN8SHA7-F1
#
_entry.id   AF-A0AAN8SHA7-F1
#
_cell.length_a   1.000
_cell.length_b   1.000
_cell.length_c   1.000
_cell.angle_alpha   90.00
_cell.angle_beta   90.00
_cell.angle_gamma   90.00
#
_symmetry.space_group_name_H-M   'P 1'
#
loop_
_entity.id
_entity.type
_entity.pdbx_description
1 polymer ?
#
loop_
_entity_poly.entity_id
_entity_poly.type
_entity_poly.pdbx_seq_one_letter_code
_entity_poly.pdbx_strand_id
1 'polypeptide(L)'
;MLLLRVFLLYPSVNSSRLQCGKDFFSGGPSNRVNTTQRLIWLRNEMGRVTSVRGPILNAFIVTSDDEHQGEFVAERDKRLRYISGFSGSYGYAVITRSAAALWTTDKFYALADQQLDCNWELMRLDDPGVPTISEWLKHVLKRALYRVGADPKMISYSTWEEWNREMGKYSAITFKYAASGRRKRCIFCVFAAADKLALTEISNNLIDLIWTIGRPPYSPHPAFALPPEYAGEIWQNKVVNLRQNLTRFGCDAMIVTALDEIAWLLNIRGKDMAYSPFIKAYLIVERDGLRLYTSKEKISEGIRRQLKVDSYGAFSVRVFPYDMVYNELRTLSQAWNRVLIPAAWSYSPGASHAIVTAIPPEKRFLRQSPIILMKAKKNVVEAEGMRKANLRDSAAFVDFIALMEEEMNVAFNWTELDAVHTLEKFRSEQNLSQGVPFPTMAAYAHHGALFYYETTNHTDIRLDESSTLVIDGGGHYIDGTSDVARTFHFGTPTRDMVEAYTTMLSGFYISVLYSTPHFTSFLYSYSMLSVLLALIQLTTAVLPHSTKTTELDTIVRSKLWKAGINYKMDLGHGIGSFSSLHESPIMINSDAKHHRQTVKEGYFFTCQPSYVKPYRYGIKLGNILEAVGKTLTTPEDKQIRYLGFKEVTLVPFESKLIDTGMLSKLEVDWLNEYHRRVMQEVGAELKRQSRMKGFYWLMEKTKEIPYDCSGGVRISSSSAVFACVTIHLIKLLNQLNLSLTDNPLNRILCGFKFYIIK
;
A
#
# COMPACT_ATOMS: atom_id res chain seq x y z
N MET A 1 -7.68 53.61 -12.84
CA MET A 1 -6.38 53.08 -12.37
C MET A 1 -6.57 52.00 -11.29
N LEU A 2 -7.41 50.98 -11.55
CA LEU A 2 -7.73 49.91 -10.59
C LEU A 2 -8.30 48.64 -11.27
N LEU A 3 -7.76 48.29 -12.46
CA LEU A 3 -8.20 47.13 -13.26
C LEU A 3 -7.02 46.49 -14.01
N LEU A 4 -5.87 46.29 -13.34
CA LEU A 4 -4.67 45.73 -13.99
C LEU A 4 -3.77 44.85 -13.09
N ARG A 5 -4.35 44.20 -12.08
CA ARG A 5 -3.63 43.22 -11.24
C ARG A 5 -4.50 42.02 -10.83
N VAL A 6 -4.85 41.16 -11.80
CA VAL A 6 -5.26 39.76 -11.52
C VAL A 6 -4.63 38.78 -12.53
N PHE A 7 -3.67 39.21 -13.36
CA PHE A 7 -3.06 38.36 -14.40
C PHE A 7 -1.70 37.75 -14.05
N LEU A 8 -1.26 37.84 -12.79
CA LEU A 8 0.01 37.25 -12.36
C LEU A 8 -0.19 36.62 -10.99
N LEU A 9 0.06 35.31 -10.92
CA LEU A 9 0.26 34.40 -9.77
C LEU A 9 -0.54 33.09 -9.93
N TYR A 10 -0.34 32.38 -11.05
CA TYR A 10 -0.11 30.94 -10.88
C TYR A 10 1.37 30.83 -10.50
N PRO A 11 1.73 30.25 -9.33
CA PRO A 11 3.11 29.84 -9.16
C PRO A 11 3.39 28.91 -10.34
N SER A 12 4.49 29.16 -11.05
CA SER A 12 4.96 28.20 -12.02
C SER A 12 5.08 26.86 -11.30
N VAL A 13 4.17 25.92 -11.57
CA VAL A 13 4.32 24.52 -11.18
C VAL A 13 5.38 23.89 -12.11
N ASN A 14 6.45 24.63 -12.40
CA ASN A 14 7.75 24.04 -12.54
C ASN A 14 8.19 23.73 -11.11
N SER A 15 7.72 22.61 -10.55
CA SER A 15 8.67 21.84 -9.74
C SER A 15 9.73 21.41 -10.75
N SER A 16 10.72 22.26 -10.97
CA SER A 16 11.81 21.99 -11.89
C SER A 16 12.38 20.66 -11.47
N ARG A 17 12.04 19.60 -12.22
CA ARG A 17 12.64 18.28 -12.03
C ARG A 17 14.14 18.55 -12.06
N LEU A 18 14.83 18.12 -11.01
CA LEU A 18 16.19 18.58 -10.67
C LEU A 18 17.18 18.39 -11.84
N GLN A 19 16.80 17.57 -12.83
CA GLN A 19 17.63 17.08 -13.91
C GLN A 19 17.08 17.37 -15.34
N CYS A 20 16.24 18.40 -15.53
CA CYS A 20 15.70 18.77 -16.87
C CYS A 20 15.91 20.27 -17.25
N GLY A 21 17.02 20.87 -16.80
CA GLY A 21 17.42 22.24 -17.17
C GLY A 21 18.03 22.38 -18.58
N LYS A 22 18.20 23.62 -19.07
CA LYS A 22 18.62 23.93 -20.45
C LYS A 22 20.06 23.55 -20.82
N ASP A 23 20.94 23.32 -19.85
CA ASP A 23 22.36 23.04 -20.08
C ASP A 23 22.78 21.70 -19.47
N PHE A 24 22.27 20.57 -19.97
CA PHE A 24 22.76 19.28 -19.47
C PHE A 24 23.03 18.25 -20.56
N PHE A 25 24.30 18.23 -20.97
CA PHE A 25 24.98 17.13 -21.65
C PHE A 25 25.80 16.34 -20.62
N SER A 26 25.15 15.60 -19.74
CA SER A 26 25.75 14.41 -19.12
C SER A 26 24.63 13.44 -18.77
N GLY A 27 24.82 12.16 -19.08
CA GLY A 27 23.77 11.14 -19.04
C GLY A 27 22.94 11.21 -17.77
N GLY A 28 21.62 11.32 -17.93
CA GLY A 28 20.68 11.27 -16.80
C GLY A 28 20.78 9.94 -16.03
N PRO A 29 19.92 9.73 -15.01
CA PRO A 29 19.88 8.49 -14.25
C PRO A 29 19.89 7.28 -15.19
N SER A 30 20.71 6.27 -14.88
CA SER A 30 20.91 5.08 -15.73
C SER A 30 19.61 4.32 -16.03
N ASN A 31 18.60 4.46 -15.18
CA ASN A 31 17.27 3.87 -15.31
C ASN A 31 16.24 4.72 -16.10
N ARG A 32 16.64 5.87 -16.65
CA ARG A 32 15.76 6.77 -17.41
C ARG A 32 15.56 6.26 -18.85
N VAL A 33 14.30 6.14 -19.27
CA VAL A 33 13.95 5.66 -20.61
C VAL A 33 13.65 6.84 -21.54
N ASN A 34 14.31 6.93 -22.70
CA ASN A 34 13.96 7.91 -23.73
C ASN A 34 12.66 7.49 -24.45
N THR A 35 11.63 8.31 -24.28
CA THR A 35 10.25 8.09 -24.76
C THR A 35 9.88 8.95 -25.98
N THR A 36 10.81 9.77 -26.49
CA THR A 36 10.57 10.73 -27.58
C THR A 36 9.88 10.08 -28.77
N GLN A 37 10.41 8.94 -29.24
CA GLN A 37 9.86 8.24 -30.40
C GLN A 37 8.48 7.63 -30.12
N ARG A 38 8.27 7.10 -28.91
CA ARG A 38 6.97 6.51 -28.49
C ARG A 38 5.88 7.58 -28.46
N LEU A 39 6.18 8.77 -27.96
CA LEU A 39 5.27 9.92 -27.96
C LEU A 39 4.93 10.39 -29.38
N ILE A 40 5.90 10.43 -30.30
CA ILE A 40 5.66 10.77 -31.71
C ILE A 40 4.68 9.77 -32.35
N TRP A 41 4.92 8.47 -32.17
CA TRP A 41 4.03 7.43 -32.71
C TRP A 41 2.61 7.53 -32.13
N LEU A 42 2.46 7.70 -30.82
CA LEU A 42 1.15 7.86 -30.18
C LEU A 42 0.40 9.08 -30.73
N ARG A 43 1.07 10.23 -30.86
CA ARG A 43 0.48 11.46 -31.39
C ARG A 43 0.01 11.29 -32.83
N ASN A 44 0.72 10.49 -33.64
CA ASN A 44 0.27 10.15 -34.99
C ASN A 44 -1.00 9.30 -34.96
N GLU A 45 -1.06 8.27 -34.11
CA GLU A 45 -2.27 7.44 -33.95
C GLU A 45 -3.47 8.24 -33.45
N MET A 46 -3.29 9.17 -32.51
CA MET A 46 -4.32 10.13 -32.09
C MET A 46 -4.89 10.94 -33.26
N GLY A 47 -4.07 11.23 -34.28
CA GLY A 47 -4.50 11.85 -35.52
C GLY A 47 -5.23 10.90 -36.47
N ARG A 48 -4.81 9.62 -36.55
CA ARG A 48 -5.43 8.60 -37.43
C ARG A 48 -6.81 8.14 -36.98
N VAL A 49 -7.12 8.21 -35.69
CA VAL A 49 -8.46 7.89 -35.15
C VAL A 49 -9.57 8.68 -35.87
N THR A 50 -9.22 9.83 -36.48
CA THR A 50 -10.16 10.63 -37.27
C THR A 50 -10.76 9.94 -38.48
N SER A 51 -9.97 9.12 -39.15
CA SER A 51 -10.39 8.46 -40.39
C SER A 51 -11.52 7.45 -40.16
N VAL A 52 -11.81 7.08 -38.90
CA VAL A 52 -12.76 6.01 -38.55
C VAL A 52 -13.84 6.48 -37.54
N ARG A 53 -13.56 7.47 -36.66
CA ARG A 53 -14.43 7.81 -35.51
C ARG A 53 -14.62 9.31 -35.22
N GLY A 54 -14.47 10.20 -36.22
CA GLY A 54 -14.82 11.64 -36.11
C GLY A 54 -13.62 12.62 -36.03
N PRO A 55 -13.72 13.77 -35.31
CA PRO A 55 -12.63 14.75 -35.20
C PRO A 55 -11.36 14.23 -34.50
N ILE A 56 -10.22 14.92 -34.63
CA ILE A 56 -8.94 14.49 -34.00
C ILE A 56 -9.07 14.34 -32.47
N LEU A 57 -8.31 13.40 -31.89
CA LEU A 57 -8.09 13.38 -30.45
C LEU A 57 -7.07 14.47 -30.09
N ASN A 58 -7.44 15.33 -29.15
CA ASN A 58 -6.57 16.41 -28.67
C ASN A 58 -5.66 15.92 -27.54
N ALA A 59 -6.17 14.98 -26.74
CA ALA A 59 -5.45 14.32 -25.67
C ALA A 59 -5.82 12.83 -25.60
N PHE A 60 -4.93 12.01 -25.05
CA PHE A 60 -5.14 10.61 -24.75
C PHE A 60 -4.68 10.31 -23.32
N ILE A 61 -5.51 9.61 -22.55
CA ILE A 61 -5.23 9.22 -21.17
C ILE A 61 -4.82 7.74 -21.13
N VAL A 62 -3.73 7.45 -20.42
CA VAL A 62 -3.22 6.10 -20.17
C VAL A 62 -3.09 5.91 -18.66
N THR A 63 -3.71 4.85 -18.12
CA THR A 63 -3.64 4.48 -16.70
C THR A 63 -2.63 3.35 -16.47
N SER A 64 -2.27 3.11 -15.21
CA SER A 64 -1.47 1.95 -14.78
C SER A 64 -2.27 0.65 -14.74
N ASP A 65 -3.61 0.72 -14.77
CA ASP A 65 -4.52 -0.40 -14.54
C ASP A 65 -4.68 -1.32 -15.76
N ASP A 66 -5.20 -2.52 -15.50
CA ASP A 66 -5.71 -3.45 -16.52
C ASP A 66 -7.25 -3.48 -16.54
N GLU A 67 -7.81 -4.34 -17.39
CA GLU A 67 -9.25 -4.47 -17.53
C GLU A 67 -9.99 -5.10 -16.34
N HIS A 68 -9.25 -5.69 -15.40
CA HIS A 68 -9.78 -6.27 -14.17
C HIS A 68 -9.57 -5.39 -12.93
N GLN A 69 -8.90 -4.24 -13.10
CA GLN A 69 -8.60 -3.30 -12.03
C GLN A 69 -7.84 -3.98 -10.88
N GLY A 70 -6.94 -4.90 -11.25
CA GLY A 70 -6.10 -5.64 -10.30
C GLY A 70 -4.92 -4.81 -9.78
N GLU A 71 -4.41 -5.19 -8.62
CA GLU A 71 -3.23 -4.56 -8.01
C GLU A 71 -1.96 -4.73 -8.88
N PHE A 72 -1.70 -5.96 -9.30
CA PHE A 72 -0.59 -6.29 -10.18
C PHE A 72 -1.09 -6.53 -11.60
N VAL A 73 -0.47 -5.82 -12.53
CA VAL A 73 -0.81 -5.89 -13.96
C VAL A 73 0.20 -6.76 -14.70
N ALA A 74 -0.30 -7.58 -15.63
CA ALA A 74 0.53 -8.40 -16.51
C ALA A 74 1.54 -7.54 -17.28
N GLU A 75 2.75 -8.06 -17.54
CA GLU A 75 3.79 -7.31 -18.28
C GLU A 75 3.30 -6.76 -19.63
N ARG A 76 2.43 -7.50 -20.34
CA ARG A 76 1.79 -7.09 -21.61
C ARG A 76 0.89 -5.86 -21.47
N ASP A 77 0.34 -5.62 -20.28
CA ASP A 77 -0.65 -4.58 -20.00
C ASP A 77 -0.06 -3.37 -19.27
N LYS A 78 1.25 -3.39 -18.95
CA LYS A 78 2.01 -2.25 -18.39
C LYS A 78 2.22 -1.12 -19.42
N ARG A 79 1.12 -0.61 -19.98
CA ARG A 79 1.06 0.43 -21.03
C ARG A 79 1.63 1.75 -20.54
N LEU A 80 1.36 2.13 -19.29
CA LEU A 80 1.93 3.33 -18.67
C LEU A 80 3.47 3.26 -18.63
N ARG A 81 4.02 2.12 -18.20
CA ARG A 81 5.46 1.86 -18.20
C ARG A 81 6.05 1.91 -19.60
N TYR A 82 5.37 1.32 -20.59
CA TYR A 82 5.81 1.40 -21.98
C TYR A 82 5.83 2.85 -22.49
N ILE A 83 4.77 3.64 -22.32
CA ILE A 83 4.73 4.99 -22.91
C ILE A 83 5.65 5.99 -22.20
N SER A 84 5.85 5.85 -20.88
CA SER A 84 6.54 6.85 -20.05
C SER A 84 7.88 6.42 -19.47
N GLY A 85 8.16 5.12 -19.37
CA GLY A 85 9.29 4.58 -18.62
C GLY A 85 9.04 4.44 -17.11
N PHE A 86 7.99 5.07 -16.58
CA PHE A 86 7.63 5.01 -15.17
C PHE A 86 7.10 3.62 -14.77
N SER A 87 7.72 3.03 -13.76
CA SER A 87 7.44 1.67 -13.28
C SER A 87 6.58 1.59 -12.02
N GLY A 88 6.20 2.73 -11.43
CA GLY A 88 5.32 2.74 -10.26
C GLY A 88 3.95 2.13 -10.56
N SER A 89 3.34 1.52 -9.54
CA SER A 89 2.08 0.79 -9.66
C SER A 89 0.85 1.69 -9.81
N TYR A 90 0.97 2.99 -9.52
CA TYR A 90 -0.13 3.94 -9.63
C TYR A 90 0.27 5.20 -10.39
N GLY A 91 -0.45 5.51 -11.47
CA GLY A 91 -0.34 6.80 -12.13
C GLY A 91 -1.23 6.97 -13.35
N TYR A 92 -1.40 8.23 -13.75
CA TYR A 92 -2.16 8.63 -14.93
C TYR A 92 -1.28 9.46 -15.85
N ALA A 93 -1.04 8.97 -17.07
CA ALA A 93 -0.39 9.75 -18.12
C ALA A 93 -1.45 10.41 -19.01
N VAL A 94 -1.25 11.70 -19.29
CA VAL A 94 -2.05 12.47 -20.23
C VAL A 94 -1.14 13.02 -21.31
N ILE A 95 -1.35 12.57 -22.55
CA ILE A 95 -0.55 12.95 -23.70
C ILE A 95 -1.40 13.83 -24.60
N THR A 96 -0.91 15.03 -24.91
CA THR A 96 -1.50 15.91 -25.93
C THR A 96 -0.63 15.90 -27.19
N ARG A 97 -1.07 16.67 -28.21
CA ARG A 97 -0.29 16.87 -29.43
C ARG A 97 1.08 17.52 -29.21
N SER A 98 1.27 18.25 -28.10
CA SER A 98 2.48 19.04 -27.84
C SER A 98 3.10 18.85 -26.45
N ALA A 99 2.39 18.25 -25.50
CA ALA A 99 2.84 18.05 -24.12
C ALA A 99 2.53 16.62 -23.65
N ALA A 100 3.17 16.20 -22.55
CA ALA A 100 2.88 14.96 -21.85
C ALA A 100 3.07 15.19 -20.35
N ALA A 101 2.12 14.74 -19.53
CA ALA A 101 2.18 14.87 -18.08
C ALA A 101 1.81 13.55 -17.41
N LEU A 102 2.42 13.26 -16.26
CA LEU A 102 2.14 12.06 -15.45
C LEU A 102 1.78 12.47 -14.03
N TRP A 103 0.59 12.08 -13.58
CA TRP A 103 0.12 12.20 -12.20
C TRP A 103 0.45 10.92 -11.43
N THR A 104 1.05 11.05 -10.27
CA THR A 104 1.25 9.95 -9.32
C THR A 104 1.20 10.49 -7.89
N THR A 105 1.24 9.59 -6.90
CA THR A 105 1.18 9.92 -5.47
C THR A 105 2.59 10.11 -4.89
N ASP A 106 2.66 10.69 -3.69
CA ASP A 106 3.89 10.99 -2.97
C ASP A 106 4.78 9.77 -2.72
N LYS A 107 4.17 8.58 -2.68
CA LYS A 107 4.83 7.27 -2.63
C LYS A 107 5.79 7.03 -3.80
N PHE A 108 5.58 7.67 -4.95
CA PHE A 108 6.34 7.45 -6.19
C PHE A 108 7.02 8.70 -6.75
N TYR A 109 7.02 9.85 -6.06
CA TYR A 109 7.63 11.08 -6.60
C TYR A 109 9.11 10.93 -6.93
N ALA A 110 9.89 10.33 -6.02
CA ALA A 110 11.31 10.11 -6.23
C ALA A 110 11.56 9.15 -7.41
N LEU A 111 10.76 8.07 -7.49
CA LEU A 111 10.83 7.10 -8.58
C LEU A 111 10.52 7.74 -9.94
N ALA A 112 9.45 8.56 -9.99
CA ALA A 112 9.04 9.25 -11.21
C ALA A 112 10.09 10.27 -11.68
N ASP A 113 10.73 11.00 -10.77
CA ASP A 113 11.78 11.96 -11.12
C ASP A 113 13.02 11.27 -11.72
N GLN A 114 13.36 10.08 -11.22
CA GLN A 114 14.47 9.28 -11.75
C GLN A 114 14.15 8.72 -13.15
N GLN A 115 12.96 8.13 -13.32
CA GLN A 115 12.64 7.31 -14.51
C GLN A 115 12.09 8.09 -15.70
N LEU A 116 11.38 9.20 -15.47
CA LEU A 116 10.78 9.99 -16.55
C LEU A 116 11.82 10.83 -17.28
N ASP A 117 11.84 10.78 -18.62
CA ASP A 117 12.67 11.70 -19.42
C ASP A 117 12.11 13.13 -19.45
N CYS A 118 12.84 14.06 -20.08
CA CYS A 118 12.47 15.48 -20.14
C CYS A 118 11.26 15.82 -21.02
N ASN A 119 10.62 14.83 -21.68
CA ASN A 119 9.37 15.06 -22.39
C ASN A 119 8.15 15.14 -21.46
N TRP A 120 8.28 14.69 -20.20
CA TRP A 120 7.18 14.57 -19.25
C TRP A 120 7.15 15.70 -18.21
N GLU A 121 5.96 16.16 -17.86
CA GLU A 121 5.72 16.96 -16.65
C GLU A 121 5.27 16.03 -15.53
N LEU A 122 5.97 16.04 -14.38
CA LEU A 122 5.55 15.27 -13.21
C LEU A 122 4.55 16.08 -12.39
N MET A 123 3.35 15.52 -12.21
CA MET A 123 2.26 16.11 -11.44
C MET A 123 2.12 15.36 -10.11
N ARG A 124 2.36 16.08 -9.01
CA ARG A 124 2.45 15.52 -7.66
C ARG A 124 1.07 15.57 -6.97
N LEU A 125 0.26 14.52 -7.09
CA LEU A 125 -1.16 14.53 -6.70
C LEU A 125 -1.44 15.01 -5.26
N ASP A 126 -0.56 14.68 -4.32
CA ASP A 126 -0.71 15.00 -2.90
C ASP A 126 -0.16 16.38 -2.51
N ASP A 127 0.53 17.07 -3.44
CA ASP A 127 1.04 18.42 -3.20
C ASP A 127 -0.09 19.47 -3.38
N PRO A 128 -0.22 20.45 -2.48
CA PRO A 128 -1.26 21.45 -2.58
C PRO A 128 -1.11 22.32 -3.84
N GLY A 129 -2.20 22.53 -4.57
CA GLY A 129 -2.25 23.39 -5.75
C GLY A 129 -1.83 22.73 -7.06
N VAL A 130 -1.57 21.41 -7.07
CA VAL A 130 -1.35 20.66 -8.31
C VAL A 130 -2.66 20.57 -9.10
N PRO A 131 -2.64 20.92 -10.41
CA PRO A 131 -3.86 20.92 -11.21
C PRO A 131 -4.39 19.50 -11.42
N THR A 132 -5.72 19.36 -11.40
CA THR A 132 -6.41 18.18 -11.91
C THR A 132 -6.12 17.99 -13.40
N ILE A 133 -6.35 16.77 -13.91
CA ILE A 133 -6.23 16.48 -15.35
C ILE A 133 -7.06 17.48 -16.17
N SER A 134 -8.27 17.77 -15.72
CA SER A 134 -9.20 18.69 -16.40
C SER A 134 -8.66 20.13 -16.44
N GLU A 135 -8.09 20.62 -15.33
CA GLU A 135 -7.49 21.96 -15.25
C GLU A 135 -6.23 22.08 -16.12
N TRP A 136 -5.36 21.06 -16.10
CA TRP A 136 -4.16 21.04 -16.93
C TRP A 136 -4.49 21.00 -18.41
N LEU A 137 -5.45 20.15 -18.82
CA LEU A 137 -5.90 20.08 -20.22
C LEU A 137 -6.45 21.42 -20.72
N LYS A 138 -7.22 22.13 -19.89
CA LYS A 138 -7.72 23.47 -20.22
C LYS A 138 -6.57 24.46 -20.45
N HIS A 139 -5.54 24.42 -19.61
CA HIS A 139 -4.38 25.30 -19.74
C HIS A 139 -3.58 25.02 -21.02
N VAL A 140 -3.32 23.74 -21.32
CA VAL A 140 -2.46 23.32 -22.42
C VAL A 140 -3.11 23.51 -23.79
N LEU A 141 -4.40 23.20 -23.93
CA LEU A 141 -5.00 23.02 -25.26
C LEU A 141 -5.51 24.33 -25.93
N LYS A 142 -5.64 25.46 -25.22
CA LYS A 142 -5.93 26.86 -25.68
C LYS A 142 -7.06 27.14 -26.73
N ARG A 143 -7.86 26.18 -27.20
CA ARG A 143 -8.96 26.25 -28.20
C ARG A 143 -10.35 25.77 -27.69
N ALA A 144 -11.36 25.77 -28.57
CA ALA A 144 -12.78 25.72 -28.17
C ALA A 144 -13.51 24.36 -28.15
N LEU A 145 -12.93 23.26 -28.64
CA LEU A 145 -13.56 21.93 -28.53
C LEU A 145 -12.47 20.86 -28.44
N TYR A 146 -12.47 20.06 -27.37
CA TYR A 146 -11.46 19.03 -27.16
C TYR A 146 -12.05 17.66 -26.92
N ARG A 147 -11.59 16.71 -27.74
CA ARG A 147 -11.81 15.29 -27.50
C ARG A 147 -10.63 14.73 -26.73
N VAL A 148 -10.93 14.21 -25.54
CA VAL A 148 -9.98 13.51 -24.68
C VAL A 148 -10.30 12.03 -24.79
N GLY A 149 -9.42 11.25 -25.44
CA GLY A 149 -9.62 9.82 -25.63
C GLY A 149 -9.11 9.03 -24.43
N ALA A 150 -9.82 7.96 -24.07
CA ALA A 150 -9.34 7.00 -23.08
C ALA A 150 -9.93 5.62 -23.37
N ASP A 151 -9.21 4.56 -22.99
CA ASP A 151 -9.68 3.18 -23.16
C ASP A 151 -10.66 2.82 -22.04
N PRO A 152 -11.95 2.59 -22.34
CA PRO A 152 -12.96 2.32 -21.32
C PRO A 152 -12.76 0.98 -20.60
N LYS A 153 -11.93 0.08 -21.14
CA LYS A 153 -11.62 -1.20 -20.49
C LYS A 153 -10.62 -1.00 -19.34
N MET A 154 -9.70 -0.05 -19.46
CA MET A 154 -8.58 0.14 -18.53
C MET A 154 -8.90 1.10 -17.37
N ILE A 155 -10.13 1.59 -17.28
CA ILE A 155 -10.52 2.63 -16.31
C ILE A 155 -11.76 2.14 -15.56
N SER A 156 -11.71 2.21 -14.24
CA SER A 156 -12.87 1.90 -13.39
C SER A 156 -14.04 2.84 -13.70
N TYR A 157 -15.27 2.34 -13.57
CA TYR A 157 -16.45 3.17 -13.80
C TYR A 157 -16.49 4.40 -12.89
N SER A 158 -16.07 4.28 -11.62
CA SER A 158 -16.01 5.41 -10.69
C SER A 158 -15.05 6.50 -11.12
N THR A 159 -13.85 6.14 -11.56
CA THR A 159 -12.84 7.09 -12.04
C THR A 159 -13.30 7.78 -13.33
N TRP A 160 -13.91 7.02 -14.25
CA TRP A 160 -14.45 7.58 -15.48
C TRP A 160 -15.53 8.63 -15.20
N GLU A 161 -16.49 8.34 -14.32
CA GLU A 161 -17.57 9.26 -13.95
C GLU A 161 -17.03 10.51 -13.23
N GLU A 162 -15.99 10.36 -12.41
CA GLU A 162 -15.31 11.49 -11.79
C GLU A 162 -14.70 12.43 -12.84
N TRP A 163 -13.89 11.89 -13.76
CA TRP A 163 -13.29 12.68 -14.84
C TRP A 163 -14.35 13.30 -15.75
N ASN A 164 -15.40 12.56 -16.09
CA ASN A 164 -16.49 13.07 -16.92
C ASN A 164 -17.23 14.24 -16.23
N ARG A 165 -17.48 14.13 -14.92
CA ARG A 165 -18.06 15.20 -14.11
C ARG A 165 -17.15 16.42 -14.02
N GLU A 166 -15.85 16.22 -13.83
CA GLU A 166 -14.88 17.33 -13.76
C GLU A 166 -14.72 18.04 -15.11
N MET A 167 -14.51 17.30 -16.19
CA MET A 167 -14.43 17.85 -17.54
C MET A 167 -15.74 18.54 -17.93
N GLY A 168 -16.87 18.00 -17.49
CA GLY A 168 -18.21 18.59 -17.65
C GLY A 168 -18.36 19.99 -17.03
N LYS A 169 -17.61 20.35 -15.97
CA LYS A 169 -17.64 21.72 -15.40
C LYS A 169 -17.23 22.78 -16.40
N TYR A 170 -16.41 22.41 -17.38
CA TYR A 170 -15.94 23.32 -18.42
C TYR A 170 -16.90 23.38 -19.62
N SER A 171 -17.96 22.57 -19.63
CA SER A 171 -18.93 22.49 -20.72
C SER A 171 -20.13 23.46 -20.64
N ALA A 172 -20.16 24.39 -19.68
CA ALA A 172 -21.32 25.26 -19.44
C ALA A 172 -21.17 26.71 -19.97
N ILE A 173 -22.00 27.06 -20.96
CA ILE A 173 -22.35 28.45 -21.28
C ILE A 173 -23.31 28.97 -20.19
N THR A 174 -22.95 30.04 -19.49
CA THR A 174 -23.89 30.76 -18.61
C THR A 174 -24.52 31.92 -19.39
N PHE A 175 -25.76 31.77 -19.86
CA PHE A 175 -26.55 32.92 -20.30
C PHE A 175 -27.25 33.54 -19.09
N LYS A 176 -26.74 34.66 -18.55
CA LYS A 176 -27.52 35.55 -17.69
C LYS A 176 -28.15 36.65 -18.56
N TYR A 177 -29.44 36.53 -18.87
CA TYR A 177 -30.21 37.64 -19.39
C TYR A 177 -30.65 38.55 -18.23
N ALA A 178 -30.13 39.77 -18.19
CA ALA A 178 -30.81 40.87 -17.50
C ALA A 178 -31.71 41.56 -18.52
N ALA A 179 -32.99 41.19 -18.54
CA ALA A 179 -33.99 41.90 -19.33
C ALA A 179 -34.49 43.11 -18.52
N SER A 180 -34.02 44.31 -18.85
CA SER A 180 -34.71 45.54 -18.47
C SER A 180 -34.84 46.47 -19.67
N GLY A 181 -36.08 46.65 -20.14
CA GLY A 181 -36.55 47.91 -20.71
C GLY A 181 -36.16 48.27 -22.14
N ARG A 182 -37.07 47.97 -23.07
CA ARG A 182 -37.45 48.69 -24.31
C ARG A 182 -36.36 49.05 -25.35
N ARG A 183 -36.53 48.41 -26.51
CA ARG A 183 -36.11 48.79 -27.88
C ARG A 183 -34.60 49.02 -28.09
N LYS A 184 -33.93 47.97 -28.58
CA LYS A 184 -32.96 48.04 -29.69
C LYS A 184 -32.75 46.63 -30.25
N ARG A 185 -32.68 46.54 -31.58
CA ARG A 185 -32.44 45.31 -32.36
C ARG A 185 -31.18 44.59 -31.86
N CYS A 186 -31.31 43.35 -31.40
CA CYS A 186 -30.17 42.43 -31.31
C CYS A 186 -29.93 41.80 -32.68
N ILE A 187 -29.07 42.43 -33.48
CA ILE A 187 -28.33 41.76 -34.56
C ILE A 187 -27.02 41.31 -33.91
N PHE A 188 -26.60 40.06 -34.15
CA PHE A 188 -25.52 39.30 -33.47
C PHE A 188 -25.89 38.60 -32.15
N CYS A 189 -26.43 37.38 -32.26
CA CYS A 189 -26.06 36.32 -31.33
C CYS A 189 -24.67 35.83 -31.78
N VAL A 190 -23.60 36.28 -31.13
CA VAL A 190 -22.31 35.59 -31.24
C VAL A 190 -22.52 34.24 -30.57
N PHE A 191 -22.52 33.16 -31.36
CA PHE A 191 -22.31 31.81 -30.84
C PHE A 191 -20.89 31.79 -30.25
N ALA A 192 -20.76 32.09 -28.96
CA ALA A 192 -19.55 31.73 -28.24
C ALA A 192 -19.55 30.20 -28.16
N ALA A 193 -18.77 29.55 -29.03
CA ALA A 193 -18.47 28.13 -28.90
C ALA A 193 -17.81 27.94 -27.53
N ALA A 194 -18.55 27.40 -26.56
CA ALA A 194 -17.96 27.07 -25.27
C ALA A 194 -16.93 25.97 -25.43
N ASP A 195 -15.79 26.16 -24.77
CA ASP A 195 -14.69 25.20 -24.63
C ASP A 195 -15.20 23.87 -24.03
N LYS A 196 -15.69 22.93 -24.86
CA LYS A 196 -16.18 21.64 -24.37
C LYS A 196 -15.02 20.65 -24.28
N LEU A 197 -14.60 20.30 -23.06
CA LEU A 197 -13.81 19.09 -22.78
C LEU A 197 -14.76 17.89 -22.75
N ALA A 198 -14.58 16.95 -23.67
CA ALA A 198 -15.40 15.74 -23.75
C ALA A 198 -14.52 14.49 -23.70
N LEU A 199 -14.74 13.67 -22.66
CA LEU A 199 -14.14 12.35 -22.56
C LEU A 199 -14.81 11.40 -23.57
N THR A 200 -13.98 10.71 -24.36
CA THR A 200 -14.40 9.87 -25.49
C THR A 200 -13.87 8.46 -25.30
N GLU A 201 -14.75 7.48 -25.42
CA GLU A 201 -14.39 6.05 -25.38
C GLU A 201 -13.63 5.62 -26.64
N ILE A 202 -12.40 5.11 -26.43
CA ILE A 202 -11.53 4.57 -27.48
C ILE A 202 -11.27 3.10 -27.17
N SER A 203 -12.13 2.22 -27.69
CA SER A 203 -12.13 0.78 -27.37
C SER A 203 -10.89 -0.01 -27.82
N ASN A 204 -10.14 0.52 -28.79
CA ASN A 204 -8.87 -0.06 -29.22
C ASN A 204 -7.75 0.80 -28.63
N ASN A 205 -7.00 0.25 -27.69
CA ASN A 205 -5.95 1.00 -27.01
C ASN A 205 -4.88 1.48 -28.02
N LEU A 206 -4.62 2.79 -28.07
CA LEU A 206 -3.66 3.35 -29.01
C LEU A 206 -2.21 2.95 -28.70
N ILE A 207 -1.92 2.60 -27.44
CA ILE A 207 -0.59 2.09 -27.05
C ILE A 207 -0.32 0.74 -27.72
N ASP A 208 -1.34 -0.10 -27.83
CA ASP A 208 -1.22 -1.44 -28.43
C ASP A 208 -0.86 -1.37 -29.92
N LEU A 209 -1.22 -0.28 -30.61
CA LEU A 209 -0.90 -0.06 -32.02
C LEU A 209 0.55 0.35 -32.25
N ILE A 210 1.18 0.99 -31.26
CA ILE A 210 2.58 1.46 -31.36
C ILE A 210 3.56 0.52 -30.66
N TRP A 211 3.09 -0.33 -29.74
CA TRP A 211 3.89 -1.33 -29.06
C TRP A 211 4.01 -2.61 -29.90
N THR A 212 4.60 -2.46 -31.09
CA THR A 212 4.74 -3.55 -32.07
C THR A 212 5.94 -4.45 -31.82
N ILE A 213 7.01 -3.92 -31.21
CA ILE A 213 8.25 -4.64 -30.90
C ILE A 213 8.36 -4.85 -29.39
N GLY A 214 8.67 -6.09 -28.98
CA GLY A 214 8.97 -6.43 -27.59
C GLY A 214 7.77 -6.41 -26.65
N ARG A 215 6.53 -6.43 -27.15
CA ARG A 215 5.34 -6.60 -26.30
C ARG A 215 5.28 -8.06 -25.81
N PRO A 216 5.30 -8.31 -24.48
CA PRO A 216 5.28 -9.66 -23.94
C PRO A 216 4.08 -10.47 -24.45
N PRO A 217 4.16 -11.80 -24.65
CA PRO A 217 3.02 -12.64 -24.98
C PRO A 217 2.05 -12.78 -23.80
N TYR A 218 0.85 -13.32 -24.05
CA TYR A 218 0.03 -13.82 -22.95
C TYR A 218 0.71 -15.02 -22.29
N SER A 219 0.50 -15.21 -20.98
CA SER A 219 1.00 -16.40 -20.29
C SER A 219 0.42 -17.66 -20.92
N PRO A 220 1.22 -18.69 -21.22
CA PRO A 220 0.72 -19.95 -21.80
C PRO A 220 0.23 -20.94 -20.73
N HIS A 221 0.45 -20.66 -19.44
CA HIS A 221 0.18 -21.63 -18.38
C HIS A 221 -1.32 -21.87 -18.18
N PRO A 222 -1.79 -23.14 -18.10
CA PRO A 222 -3.18 -23.44 -17.83
C PRO A 222 -3.56 -23.11 -16.39
N ALA A 223 -4.85 -22.99 -16.13
CA ALA A 223 -5.37 -22.94 -14.77
C ALA A 223 -5.17 -24.29 -14.07
N PHE A 224 -5.03 -24.24 -12.75
CA PHE A 224 -4.97 -25.42 -11.90
C PHE A 224 -5.96 -25.31 -10.73
N ALA A 225 -6.39 -26.48 -10.26
CA ALA A 225 -7.36 -26.62 -9.19
C ALA A 225 -6.72 -26.26 -7.84
N LEU A 226 -7.47 -25.59 -6.97
CA LEU A 226 -7.16 -25.55 -5.54
C LEU A 226 -8.04 -26.58 -4.80
N PRO A 227 -7.48 -27.71 -4.34
CA PRO A 227 -8.26 -28.74 -3.65
C PRO A 227 -8.98 -28.23 -2.40
N PRO A 228 -10.11 -28.85 -2.00
CA PRO A 228 -10.81 -28.54 -0.74
C PRO A 228 -9.94 -28.69 0.51
N GLU A 229 -8.88 -29.51 0.44
CA GLU A 229 -7.88 -29.66 1.52
C GLU A 229 -7.16 -28.34 1.87
N TYR A 230 -7.10 -27.41 0.92
CA TYR A 230 -6.55 -26.07 1.12
C TYR A 230 -7.64 -24.99 1.13
N ALA A 231 -8.68 -25.14 0.30
CA ALA A 231 -9.76 -24.17 0.20
C ALA A 231 -10.81 -24.28 1.32
N GLY A 232 -10.85 -25.39 2.07
CA GLY A 232 -11.80 -25.68 3.15
C GLY A 232 -13.23 -26.03 2.73
N GLU A 233 -13.63 -25.68 1.51
CA GLU A 233 -14.93 -26.03 0.95
C GLU A 233 -14.86 -26.18 -0.58
N ILE A 234 -15.82 -26.90 -1.15
CA ILE A 234 -15.99 -27.01 -2.61
C ILE A 234 -16.59 -25.72 -3.19
N TRP A 235 -16.25 -25.41 -4.44
CA TRP A 235 -16.68 -24.18 -5.11
C TRP A 235 -18.21 -24.04 -5.22
N GLN A 236 -18.93 -25.16 -5.30
CA GLN A 236 -20.40 -25.16 -5.39
C GLN A 236 -21.05 -24.54 -4.14
N ASN A 237 -20.50 -24.78 -2.95
CA ASN A 237 -21.02 -24.21 -1.70
C ASN A 237 -20.87 -22.68 -1.70
N LYS A 238 -19.71 -22.19 -2.17
CA LYS A 238 -19.45 -20.76 -2.35
C LYS A 238 -20.46 -20.13 -3.33
N VAL A 239 -20.74 -20.79 -4.46
CA VAL A 239 -21.74 -20.34 -5.44
C VAL A 239 -23.16 -20.34 -4.87
N VAL A 240 -23.54 -21.34 -4.05
CA VAL A 240 -24.84 -21.34 -3.35
C VAL A 240 -24.97 -20.12 -2.46
N ASN A 241 -23.97 -19.82 -1.64
CA ASN A 241 -23.98 -18.66 -0.75
C ASN A 241 -24.05 -17.34 -1.54
N LEU A 242 -23.32 -17.25 -2.65
CA LEU A 242 -23.41 -16.09 -3.54
C LEU A 242 -24.83 -15.93 -4.12
N ARG A 243 -25.45 -17.00 -4.62
CA ARG A 243 -26.82 -16.97 -5.16
C ARG A 243 -27.86 -16.59 -4.11
N GLN A 244 -27.66 -16.99 -2.85
CA GLN A 244 -28.50 -16.51 -1.74
C GLN A 244 -28.39 -15.00 -1.55
N ASN A 245 -27.18 -14.43 -1.66
CA ASN A 245 -26.99 -12.98 -1.63
C ASN A 245 -27.67 -12.28 -2.82
N LEU A 246 -27.56 -12.83 -4.05
CA LEU A 246 -28.26 -12.28 -5.22
C LEU A 246 -29.79 -12.28 -5.03
N THR A 247 -30.33 -13.36 -4.46
CA THR A 247 -31.75 -13.47 -4.14
C THR A 247 -32.18 -12.39 -3.14
N ARG A 248 -31.40 -12.16 -2.08
CA ARG A 248 -31.64 -11.09 -1.08
C ARG A 248 -31.61 -9.69 -1.70
N PHE A 249 -30.79 -9.47 -2.72
CA PHE A 249 -30.72 -8.20 -3.44
C PHE A 249 -31.73 -8.09 -4.59
N GLY A 250 -32.51 -9.14 -4.85
CA GLY A 250 -33.41 -9.20 -6.00
C GLY A 250 -32.67 -9.05 -7.34
N CYS A 251 -31.45 -9.56 -7.43
CA CYS A 251 -30.64 -9.54 -8.66
C CYS A 251 -30.78 -10.86 -9.41
N ASP A 252 -30.85 -10.80 -10.73
CA ASP A 252 -30.97 -11.98 -11.59
C ASP A 252 -29.60 -12.55 -11.95
N ALA A 253 -28.60 -11.67 -12.02
CA ALA A 253 -27.22 -12.04 -12.26
C ALA A 253 -26.24 -11.11 -11.52
N MET A 254 -25.00 -11.57 -11.39
CA MET A 254 -23.85 -10.78 -10.98
C MET A 254 -22.71 -10.94 -11.97
N ILE A 255 -22.05 -9.83 -12.30
CA ILE A 255 -20.75 -9.86 -12.98
C ILE A 255 -19.66 -9.90 -11.93
N VAL A 256 -18.69 -10.80 -12.08
CA VAL A 256 -17.46 -10.83 -11.30
C VAL A 256 -16.32 -10.45 -12.23
N THR A 257 -15.67 -9.31 -11.94
CA THR A 257 -14.56 -8.77 -12.74
C THR A 257 -13.21 -8.94 -12.04
N ALA A 258 -13.17 -8.95 -10.71
CA ALA A 258 -11.93 -9.09 -9.95
C ALA A 258 -11.41 -10.53 -10.02
N LEU A 259 -10.14 -10.69 -10.37
CA LEU A 259 -9.54 -12.00 -10.63
C LEU A 259 -9.42 -12.87 -9.37
N ASP A 260 -9.19 -12.26 -8.23
CA ASP A 260 -9.11 -12.91 -6.91
C ASP A 260 -10.48 -13.47 -6.48
N GLU A 261 -11.56 -12.75 -6.76
CA GLU A 261 -12.92 -13.23 -6.52
C GLU A 261 -13.28 -14.43 -7.40
N ILE A 262 -12.91 -14.41 -8.68
CA ILE A 262 -13.14 -15.53 -9.61
C ILE A 262 -12.34 -16.76 -9.16
N ALA A 263 -11.06 -16.57 -8.85
CA ALA A 263 -10.17 -17.62 -8.38
C ALA A 263 -10.69 -18.27 -7.08
N TRP A 264 -11.12 -17.46 -6.11
CA TRP A 264 -11.66 -17.94 -4.85
C TRP A 264 -13.01 -18.64 -5.01
N LEU A 265 -13.92 -18.08 -5.81
CA LEU A 265 -15.28 -18.61 -5.98
C LEU A 265 -15.27 -19.98 -6.68
N LEU A 266 -14.39 -20.18 -7.66
CA LEU A 266 -14.31 -21.41 -8.46
C LEU A 266 -13.24 -22.40 -7.98
N ASN A 267 -12.48 -22.06 -6.92
CA ASN A 267 -11.31 -22.83 -6.46
C ASN A 267 -10.34 -23.15 -7.61
N ILE A 268 -10.01 -22.15 -8.42
CA ILE A 268 -9.01 -22.24 -9.48
C ILE A 268 -7.91 -21.20 -9.25
N ARG A 269 -6.72 -21.48 -9.75
CA ARG A 269 -5.53 -20.61 -9.69
C ARG A 269 -4.81 -20.62 -11.03
N GLY A 270 -3.90 -19.68 -11.22
CA GLY A 270 -3.19 -19.47 -12.48
C GLY A 270 -1.86 -18.74 -12.32
N LYS A 271 -1.24 -18.42 -13.46
CA LYS A 271 0.05 -17.72 -13.55
C LYS A 271 0.02 -16.66 -14.65
N ASP A 272 -1.10 -15.95 -14.77
CA ASP A 272 -1.23 -14.88 -15.77
C ASP A 272 -0.61 -13.57 -15.29
N MET A 273 -0.62 -13.33 -13.97
CA MET A 273 0.04 -12.20 -13.32
C MET A 273 1.33 -12.68 -12.62
N ALA A 274 2.35 -11.82 -12.58
CA ALA A 274 3.68 -12.18 -12.04
C ALA A 274 3.64 -12.58 -10.55
N TYR A 275 2.81 -11.92 -9.76
CA TYR A 275 2.79 -12.05 -8.30
C TYR A 275 1.43 -12.49 -7.74
N SER A 276 0.45 -12.71 -8.62
CA SER A 276 -0.91 -13.06 -8.22
C SER A 276 -1.32 -14.37 -8.89
N PRO A 277 -1.79 -15.38 -8.13
CA PRO A 277 -2.00 -16.74 -8.64
C PRO A 277 -3.32 -16.87 -9.40
N PHE A 278 -3.55 -16.00 -10.38
CA PHE A 278 -4.82 -15.87 -11.11
C PHE A 278 -4.67 -16.14 -12.61
N ILE A 279 -5.81 -16.45 -13.23
CA ILE A 279 -5.96 -16.42 -14.69
C ILE A 279 -6.77 -15.19 -15.08
N LYS A 280 -6.52 -14.63 -16.27
CA LYS A 280 -7.42 -13.63 -16.83
C LYS A 280 -8.76 -14.26 -17.15
N ALA A 281 -9.82 -13.77 -16.49
CA ALA A 281 -11.16 -14.25 -16.72
C ALA A 281 -12.23 -13.25 -16.29
N TYR A 282 -13.42 -13.35 -16.90
CA TYR A 282 -14.66 -12.81 -16.32
C TYR A 282 -15.59 -13.95 -15.95
N LEU A 283 -16.43 -13.75 -14.94
CA LEU A 283 -17.46 -14.71 -14.56
C LEU A 283 -18.81 -14.01 -14.45
N ILE A 284 -19.83 -14.60 -15.07
CA ILE A 284 -21.22 -14.21 -14.88
C ILE A 284 -21.90 -15.32 -14.07
N VAL A 285 -22.49 -14.93 -12.95
CA VAL A 285 -23.24 -15.82 -12.05
C VAL A 285 -24.72 -15.51 -12.19
N GLU A 286 -25.48 -16.45 -12.75
CA GLU A 286 -26.93 -16.41 -12.90
C GLU A 286 -27.57 -17.31 -11.81
N ARG A 287 -28.91 -17.24 -11.64
CA ARG A 287 -29.63 -18.08 -10.66
C ARG A 287 -29.42 -19.58 -10.88
N ASP A 288 -29.34 -19.99 -12.14
CA ASP A 288 -29.29 -21.38 -12.59
C ASP A 288 -28.15 -21.65 -13.60
N GLY A 289 -27.22 -20.70 -13.75
CA GLY A 289 -26.10 -20.82 -14.70
C GLY A 289 -24.82 -20.12 -14.25
N LEU A 290 -23.70 -20.53 -14.84
CA LEU A 290 -22.39 -19.92 -14.69
C LEU A 290 -21.75 -19.79 -16.08
N ARG A 291 -21.17 -18.63 -16.38
CA ARG A 291 -20.47 -18.37 -17.65
C ARG A 291 -19.08 -17.81 -17.36
N LEU A 292 -18.05 -18.57 -17.70
CA LEU A 292 -16.65 -18.18 -17.54
C LEU A 292 -16.09 -17.74 -18.89
N TYR A 293 -15.54 -16.54 -18.96
CA TYR A 293 -14.91 -15.97 -20.14
C TYR A 293 -13.40 -16.01 -19.94
N THR A 294 -12.70 -16.89 -20.65
CA THR A 294 -11.24 -17.01 -20.57
C THR A 294 -10.68 -17.65 -21.85
N SER A 295 -9.36 -17.69 -22.01
CA SER A 295 -8.75 -18.41 -23.12
C SER A 295 -8.99 -19.92 -22.96
N LYS A 296 -9.30 -20.62 -24.07
CA LYS A 296 -9.53 -22.07 -24.08
C LYS A 296 -8.31 -22.85 -23.56
N GLU A 297 -7.11 -22.33 -23.80
CA GLU A 297 -5.84 -22.91 -23.34
C GLU A 297 -5.72 -22.92 -21.81
N LYS A 298 -6.49 -22.06 -21.09
CA LYS A 298 -6.52 -22.05 -19.63
C LYS A 298 -7.29 -23.21 -19.04
N ILE A 299 -8.17 -23.83 -19.82
CA ILE A 299 -9.10 -24.85 -19.34
C ILE A 299 -8.57 -26.23 -19.74
N SER A 300 -7.64 -26.73 -18.93
CA SER A 300 -7.12 -28.10 -19.03
C SER A 300 -8.20 -29.13 -18.73
N GLU A 301 -7.97 -30.38 -19.13
CA GLU A 301 -8.92 -31.48 -18.94
C GLU A 301 -9.28 -31.73 -17.45
N GLY A 302 -8.33 -31.52 -16.53
CA GLY A 302 -8.61 -31.56 -15.09
C GLY A 302 -9.57 -30.45 -14.65
N ILE A 303 -9.40 -29.24 -15.16
CA ILE A 303 -10.28 -28.11 -14.88
C ILE A 303 -11.66 -28.29 -15.52
N ARG A 304 -11.73 -28.85 -16.73
CA ARG A 304 -13.01 -29.20 -17.39
C ARG A 304 -13.88 -30.07 -16.51
N ARG A 305 -13.28 -31.12 -15.92
CA ARG A 305 -13.98 -32.01 -14.98
C ARG A 305 -14.38 -31.30 -13.70
N GLN A 306 -13.49 -30.54 -13.06
CA GLN A 306 -13.81 -29.80 -11.81
C GLN A 306 -14.96 -28.82 -11.99
N LEU A 307 -14.95 -28.06 -13.10
CA LEU A 307 -15.96 -27.05 -13.40
C LEU A 307 -17.19 -27.61 -14.10
N LYS A 308 -17.23 -28.93 -14.33
CA LYS A 308 -18.32 -29.66 -15.00
C LYS A 308 -18.72 -28.99 -16.33
N VAL A 309 -17.71 -28.66 -17.14
CA VAL A 309 -17.90 -27.87 -18.38
C VAL A 309 -18.78 -28.60 -19.40
N ASP A 310 -18.60 -29.92 -19.51
CA ASP A 310 -19.33 -30.77 -20.47
C ASP A 310 -20.63 -31.36 -19.87
N SER A 311 -21.06 -30.87 -18.71
CA SER A 311 -22.30 -31.26 -18.04
C SER A 311 -23.38 -30.17 -18.14
N TYR A 312 -24.61 -30.51 -17.76
CA TYR A 312 -25.72 -29.58 -17.69
C TYR A 312 -26.20 -29.42 -16.24
N GLY A 313 -26.56 -28.18 -15.86
CA GLY A 313 -27.27 -27.88 -14.63
C GLY A 313 -26.78 -26.61 -13.93
N ALA A 314 -27.35 -26.32 -12.76
CA ALA A 314 -27.04 -25.10 -12.02
C ALA A 314 -25.57 -24.99 -11.55
N PHE A 315 -24.82 -26.09 -11.58
CA PHE A 315 -23.41 -26.16 -11.18
C PHE A 315 -22.51 -26.63 -12.34
N SER A 316 -22.88 -26.36 -13.59
CA SER A 316 -22.01 -26.49 -14.76
C SER A 316 -21.53 -25.11 -15.22
N VAL A 317 -20.23 -24.97 -15.46
CA VAL A 317 -19.63 -23.73 -15.95
C VAL A 317 -19.50 -23.77 -17.47
N ARG A 318 -20.20 -22.88 -18.17
CA ARG A 318 -20.03 -22.72 -19.62
C ARG A 318 -18.84 -21.82 -19.91
N VAL A 319 -17.93 -22.25 -20.78
CA VAL A 319 -16.71 -21.51 -21.11
C VAL A 319 -16.83 -20.82 -22.46
N PHE A 320 -16.52 -19.53 -22.49
CA PHE A 320 -16.57 -18.67 -23.66
C PHE A 320 -15.21 -17.98 -23.90
N PRO A 321 -14.88 -17.57 -25.14
CA PRO A 321 -13.70 -16.76 -25.38
C PRO A 321 -13.73 -15.45 -24.60
N TYR A 322 -12.58 -15.05 -24.07
CA TYR A 322 -12.41 -13.92 -23.15
C TYR A 322 -13.09 -12.62 -23.63
N ASP A 323 -12.86 -12.21 -24.89
CA ASP A 323 -13.39 -10.95 -25.42
C ASP A 323 -14.91 -10.94 -25.68
N MET A 324 -15.57 -12.10 -25.66
CA MET A 324 -17.02 -12.15 -25.93
C MET A 324 -17.85 -11.53 -24.81
N VAL A 325 -17.28 -11.35 -23.61
CA VAL A 325 -17.98 -10.79 -22.44
C VAL A 325 -18.68 -9.47 -22.77
N TYR A 326 -18.01 -8.55 -23.48
CA TYR A 326 -18.55 -7.22 -23.78
C TYR A 326 -19.77 -7.26 -24.69
N ASN A 327 -19.81 -8.23 -25.62
CA ASN A 327 -20.93 -8.40 -26.56
C ASN A 327 -22.06 -9.20 -25.91
N GLU A 328 -21.73 -10.29 -25.19
CA GLU A 328 -22.74 -11.10 -24.51
C GLU A 328 -23.46 -10.33 -23.42
N LEU A 329 -22.78 -9.44 -22.68
CA LEU A 329 -23.44 -8.60 -21.67
C LEU A 329 -24.58 -7.75 -22.26
N ARG A 330 -24.44 -7.25 -23.48
CA ARG A 330 -25.49 -6.47 -24.17
C ARG A 330 -26.71 -7.34 -24.52
N THR A 331 -26.47 -8.60 -24.86
CA THR A 331 -27.53 -9.57 -25.19
C THR A 331 -28.20 -10.12 -23.94
N LEU A 332 -27.42 -10.59 -22.97
CA LEU A 332 -27.92 -11.21 -21.74
C LEU A 332 -28.68 -10.20 -20.87
N SER A 333 -28.22 -8.94 -20.84
CA SER A 333 -28.92 -7.88 -20.11
C SER A 333 -30.32 -7.57 -20.65
N GLN A 334 -30.71 -8.04 -21.83
CA GLN A 334 -32.09 -7.94 -22.30
C GLN A 334 -33.04 -8.78 -21.42
N ALA A 335 -32.60 -9.97 -20.99
CA ALA A 335 -33.41 -10.92 -20.23
C ALA A 335 -33.44 -10.63 -18.72
N TRP A 336 -32.40 -10.00 -18.18
CA TRP A 336 -32.34 -9.66 -16.76
C TRP A 336 -33.12 -8.37 -16.45
N ASN A 337 -33.70 -8.29 -15.25
CA ASN A 337 -34.33 -7.07 -14.74
C ASN A 337 -33.34 -6.25 -13.90
N ARG A 338 -32.50 -6.92 -13.11
CA ARG A 338 -31.51 -6.27 -12.24
C ARG A 338 -30.21 -7.07 -12.18
N VAL A 339 -29.09 -6.38 -12.39
CA VAL A 339 -27.75 -6.99 -12.43
C VAL A 339 -26.86 -6.36 -11.38
N LEU A 340 -26.28 -7.18 -10.50
CA LEU A 340 -25.27 -6.71 -9.56
C LEU A 340 -23.95 -6.50 -10.30
N ILE A 341 -23.44 -5.28 -10.24
CA ILE A 341 -22.15 -4.91 -10.83
C ILE A 341 -21.23 -4.41 -9.71
N PRO A 342 -20.00 -4.96 -9.55
CA PRO A 342 -19.08 -4.55 -8.51
C PRO A 342 -18.75 -3.06 -8.60
N ALA A 343 -19.03 -2.33 -7.52
CA ALA A 343 -18.62 -0.94 -7.33
C ALA A 343 -17.33 -0.85 -6.51
N ALA A 344 -16.64 0.30 -6.61
CA ALA A 344 -15.41 0.55 -5.87
C ALA A 344 -15.57 0.33 -4.36
N TRP A 345 -14.64 -0.43 -3.78
CA TRP A 345 -14.60 -0.76 -2.37
C TRP A 345 -13.17 -1.14 -1.90
N SER A 346 -12.61 -0.37 -0.96
CA SER A 346 -11.26 -0.57 -0.42
C SER A 346 -10.19 -0.69 -1.54
N TYR A 347 -9.52 -1.84 -1.68
CA TYR A 347 -8.51 -2.11 -2.71
C TYR A 347 -9.12 -2.58 -4.04
N SER A 348 -10.45 -2.75 -4.14
CA SER A 348 -11.12 -3.09 -5.40
C SER A 348 -11.70 -1.83 -6.04
N PRO A 349 -11.19 -1.35 -7.18
CA PRO A 349 -11.77 -0.19 -7.87
C PRO A 349 -13.16 -0.46 -8.49
N GLY A 350 -13.65 -1.69 -8.44
CA GLY A 350 -14.89 -2.12 -9.09
C GLY A 350 -14.71 -2.41 -10.57
N ALA A 351 -15.83 -2.58 -11.29
CA ALA A 351 -15.82 -2.93 -12.70
C ALA A 351 -15.36 -1.77 -13.60
N SER A 352 -14.71 -2.11 -14.72
CA SER A 352 -14.34 -1.16 -15.76
C SER A 352 -15.54 -0.45 -16.36
N HIS A 353 -15.32 0.76 -16.85
CA HIS A 353 -16.34 1.56 -17.53
C HIS A 353 -17.00 0.78 -18.67
N ALA A 354 -16.22 0.04 -19.46
CA ALA A 354 -16.72 -0.79 -20.56
C ALA A 354 -17.69 -1.90 -20.10
N ILE A 355 -17.47 -2.52 -18.94
CA ILE A 355 -18.36 -3.54 -18.39
C ILE A 355 -19.66 -2.90 -17.89
N VAL A 356 -19.56 -1.78 -17.16
CA VAL A 356 -20.73 -1.10 -16.61
C VAL A 356 -21.63 -0.55 -17.73
N THR A 357 -21.05 0.07 -18.76
CA THR A 357 -21.82 0.67 -19.85
C THR A 357 -22.40 -0.33 -20.84
N ALA A 358 -21.90 -1.57 -20.86
CA ALA A 358 -22.49 -2.66 -21.64
C ALA A 358 -23.90 -3.05 -21.17
N ILE A 359 -24.28 -2.72 -19.93
CA ILE A 359 -25.61 -2.98 -19.35
C ILE A 359 -26.44 -1.68 -19.39
N PRO A 360 -27.75 -1.71 -19.69
CA PRO A 360 -28.61 -0.51 -19.64
C PRO A 360 -28.69 0.13 -18.23
N PRO A 361 -28.62 1.47 -18.09
CA PRO A 361 -28.57 2.16 -16.79
C PRO A 361 -29.64 1.75 -15.78
N GLU A 362 -30.87 1.53 -16.24
CA GLU A 362 -32.03 1.17 -15.43
C GLU A 362 -31.94 -0.23 -14.80
N LYS A 363 -31.06 -1.09 -15.33
CA LYS A 363 -30.84 -2.46 -14.83
C LYS A 363 -29.64 -2.59 -13.91
N ARG A 364 -28.79 -1.55 -13.81
CA ARG A 364 -27.53 -1.58 -13.07
C ARG A 364 -27.77 -1.48 -11.57
N PHE A 365 -27.27 -2.45 -10.82
CA PHE A 365 -27.19 -2.37 -9.37
C PHE A 365 -25.72 -2.35 -8.93
N LEU A 366 -25.15 -1.14 -8.88
CA LEU A 366 -23.78 -0.91 -8.44
C LEU A 366 -23.68 -1.07 -6.92
N ARG A 367 -22.94 -2.08 -6.46
CA ARG A 367 -22.72 -2.35 -5.03
C ARG A 367 -21.40 -3.08 -4.80
N GLN A 368 -20.91 -3.04 -3.56
CA GLN A 368 -19.81 -3.91 -3.13
C GLN A 368 -20.11 -5.38 -3.47
N SER A 369 -19.10 -6.08 -4.02
CA SER A 369 -19.20 -7.51 -4.24
C SER A 369 -19.41 -8.27 -2.92
N PRO A 370 -20.39 -9.18 -2.82
CA PRO A 370 -20.57 -10.03 -1.65
C PRO A 370 -19.37 -10.97 -1.42
N ILE A 371 -18.66 -11.33 -2.50
CA ILE A 371 -17.53 -12.26 -2.46
C ILE A 371 -16.38 -11.68 -1.63
N ILE A 372 -16.19 -10.35 -1.64
CA ILE A 372 -15.22 -9.64 -0.78
C ILE A 372 -15.42 -10.02 0.69
N LEU A 373 -16.65 -9.98 1.18
CA LEU A 373 -16.95 -10.29 2.58
C LEU A 373 -16.90 -11.80 2.87
N MET A 374 -17.24 -12.63 1.88
CA MET A 374 -17.20 -14.08 2.00
C MET A 374 -15.76 -14.59 2.16
N LYS A 375 -14.82 -14.11 1.34
CA LYS A 375 -13.41 -14.55 1.36
C LYS A 375 -12.56 -13.88 2.44
N ALA A 376 -12.96 -12.70 2.91
CA ALA A 376 -12.22 -12.00 3.97
C ALA A 376 -12.19 -12.77 5.28
N LYS A 377 -13.28 -13.49 5.61
CA LYS A 377 -13.34 -14.40 6.76
C LYS A 377 -12.80 -15.76 6.36
N LYS A 378 -11.58 -16.07 6.76
CA LYS A 378 -10.93 -17.36 6.45
C LYS A 378 -11.68 -18.45 7.21
N ASN A 379 -12.00 -19.54 6.52
CA ASN A 379 -12.51 -20.73 7.20
C ASN A 379 -11.39 -21.42 7.99
N VAL A 380 -11.73 -22.46 8.76
CA VAL A 380 -10.76 -23.12 9.66
C VAL A 380 -9.56 -23.71 8.89
N VAL A 381 -9.79 -24.22 7.68
CA VAL A 381 -8.74 -24.81 6.83
C VAL A 381 -7.84 -23.72 6.23
N GLU A 382 -8.44 -22.66 5.68
CA GLU A 382 -7.70 -21.50 5.16
C GLU A 382 -6.87 -20.82 6.26
N ALA A 383 -7.45 -20.65 7.46
CA ALA A 383 -6.77 -20.03 8.60
C ALA A 383 -5.57 -20.87 9.07
N GLU A 384 -5.73 -22.19 9.15
CA GLU A 384 -4.64 -23.10 9.51
C GLU A 384 -3.56 -23.15 8.43
N GLY A 385 -3.95 -23.13 7.16
CA GLY A 385 -3.03 -23.01 6.03
C GLY A 385 -2.20 -21.73 6.09
N MET A 386 -2.83 -20.58 6.39
CA MET A 386 -2.13 -19.31 6.59
C MET A 386 -1.09 -19.39 7.71
N ARG A 387 -1.40 -20.02 8.84
CA ARG A 387 -0.45 -20.19 9.96
C ARG A 387 0.74 -21.06 9.55
N LYS A 388 0.49 -22.21 8.90
CA LYS A 388 1.55 -23.10 8.41
C LYS A 388 2.43 -22.45 7.34
N ALA A 389 1.82 -21.69 6.44
CA ALA A 389 2.54 -20.93 5.42
C ALA A 389 3.50 -19.92 6.02
N ASN A 390 3.04 -19.15 7.00
CA ASN A 390 3.87 -18.17 7.67
C ASN A 390 4.93 -18.78 8.58
N LEU A 391 4.69 -19.95 9.17
CA LEU A 391 5.70 -20.68 9.95
C LEU A 391 6.88 -21.10 9.06
N ARG A 392 6.60 -21.70 7.90
CA ARG A 392 7.61 -22.07 6.91
C ARG A 392 8.34 -20.87 6.34
N ASP A 393 7.61 -19.79 6.04
CA ASP A 393 8.23 -18.54 5.56
C ASP A 393 9.14 -17.92 6.61
N SER A 394 8.72 -17.95 7.88
CA SER A 394 9.54 -17.47 9.00
C SER A 394 10.81 -18.30 9.16
N ALA A 395 10.74 -19.63 8.99
CA ALA A 395 11.92 -20.50 9.01
C ALA A 395 12.88 -20.19 7.84
N ALA A 396 12.36 -19.99 6.63
CA ALA A 396 13.17 -19.59 5.47
C ALA A 396 13.86 -18.24 5.69
N PHE A 397 13.12 -17.26 6.21
CA PHE A 397 13.63 -15.92 6.52
C PHE A 397 14.73 -15.97 7.58
N VAL A 398 14.51 -16.72 8.67
CA VAL A 398 15.48 -16.87 9.77
C VAL A 398 16.76 -17.55 9.29
N ASP A 399 16.65 -18.61 8.49
CA ASP A 399 17.84 -19.30 7.98
C ASP A 399 18.62 -18.46 6.97
N PHE A 400 17.92 -17.66 6.15
CA PHE A 400 18.52 -16.66 5.27
C PHE A 400 19.31 -15.60 6.05
N ILE A 401 18.69 -14.96 7.04
CA ILE A 401 19.37 -13.88 7.77
C ILE A 401 20.51 -14.42 8.64
N ALA A 402 20.41 -15.66 9.11
CA ALA A 402 21.49 -16.34 9.81
C ALA A 402 22.73 -16.52 8.93
N LEU A 403 22.53 -16.97 7.68
CA LEU A 403 23.60 -17.07 6.69
C LEU A 403 24.21 -15.70 6.39
N MET A 404 23.35 -14.71 6.12
CA MET A 404 23.78 -13.36 5.77
C MET A 404 24.60 -12.71 6.89
N GLU A 405 24.16 -12.80 8.15
CA GLU A 405 24.90 -12.25 9.29
C GLU A 405 26.22 -12.99 9.53
N GLU A 406 26.28 -14.32 9.35
CA GLU A 406 27.54 -15.09 9.42
C GLU A 406 28.56 -14.59 8.41
N GLU A 407 28.15 -14.42 7.14
CA GLU A 407 29.04 -13.99 6.07
C GLU A 407 29.44 -12.52 6.18
N MET A 408 28.52 -11.64 6.57
CA MET A 408 28.79 -10.22 6.77
C MET A 408 29.79 -9.97 7.92
N ASN A 409 29.85 -10.86 8.92
CA ASN A 409 30.87 -10.83 9.97
C ASN A 409 32.27 -11.23 9.49
N VAL A 410 32.39 -11.93 8.35
CA VAL A 410 33.67 -12.31 7.74
C VAL A 410 34.12 -11.24 6.75
N ALA A 411 33.25 -10.85 5.82
CA ALA A 411 33.52 -9.82 4.83
C ALA A 411 32.21 -9.18 4.30
N PHE A 412 32.21 -7.86 4.15
CA PHE A 412 31.11 -7.07 3.59
C PHE A 412 31.03 -7.19 2.06
N ASN A 413 30.69 -8.39 1.57
CA ASN A 413 30.62 -8.70 0.14
C ASN A 413 29.19 -8.78 -0.41
N TRP A 414 28.17 -8.60 0.43
CA TRP A 414 26.77 -8.66 0.01
C TRP A 414 26.32 -7.39 -0.71
N THR A 415 25.51 -7.58 -1.75
CA THR A 415 24.70 -6.51 -2.33
C THR A 415 23.22 -6.64 -1.97
N GLU A 416 22.42 -5.64 -2.31
CA GLU A 416 20.96 -5.71 -2.16
C GLU A 416 20.37 -6.84 -3.00
N LEU A 417 20.85 -7.03 -4.23
CA LEU A 417 20.41 -8.12 -5.11
C LEU A 417 20.77 -9.49 -4.57
N ASP A 418 21.95 -9.65 -3.97
CA ASP A 418 22.33 -10.91 -3.33
C ASP A 418 21.35 -11.27 -2.20
N ALA A 419 20.94 -10.27 -1.40
CA ALA A 419 19.93 -10.45 -0.35
C ALA A 419 18.56 -10.87 -0.92
N VAL A 420 18.10 -10.22 -2.00
CA VAL A 420 16.86 -10.56 -2.69
C VAL A 420 16.92 -12.00 -3.22
N HIS A 421 17.90 -12.32 -4.05
CA HIS A 421 18.00 -13.64 -4.69
C HIS A 421 18.16 -14.76 -3.67
N THR A 422 18.91 -14.53 -2.60
CA THR A 422 19.10 -15.55 -1.56
C THR A 422 17.83 -15.78 -0.77
N LEU A 423 17.13 -14.74 -0.32
CA LEU A 423 15.87 -14.91 0.41
C LEU A 423 14.82 -15.62 -0.45
N GLU A 424 14.69 -15.24 -1.72
CA GLU A 424 13.74 -15.89 -2.64
C GLU A 424 14.11 -17.36 -2.90
N LYS A 425 15.40 -17.68 -2.99
CA LYS A 425 15.86 -19.08 -3.08
C LYS A 425 15.45 -19.86 -1.83
N PHE A 426 15.70 -19.35 -0.63
CA PHE A 426 15.32 -20.03 0.62
C PHE A 426 13.80 -20.27 0.71
N ARG A 427 12.98 -19.33 0.22
CA ARG A 427 11.52 -19.48 0.09
C ARG A 427 11.13 -20.51 -0.96
N SER A 428 11.84 -20.58 -2.07
CA SER A 428 11.57 -21.56 -3.14
C SER A 428 11.82 -23.00 -2.70
N GLU A 429 12.73 -23.21 -1.74
CA GLU A 429 13.06 -24.52 -1.17
C GLU A 429 12.02 -25.01 -0.14
N GLN A 430 11.16 -24.12 0.35
CA GLN A 430 10.11 -24.49 1.30
C GLN A 430 9.01 -25.33 0.64
N ASN A 431 8.46 -26.27 1.40
CA ASN A 431 7.34 -27.09 0.92
C ASN A 431 6.13 -26.20 0.55
N LEU A 432 5.40 -26.60 -0.50
CA LEU A 432 4.23 -25.91 -1.06
C LEU A 432 4.50 -24.53 -1.67
N SER A 433 5.76 -24.11 -1.82
CA SER A 433 6.13 -22.79 -2.38
C SER A 433 5.64 -22.62 -3.82
N GLN A 434 5.14 -21.42 -4.13
CA GLN A 434 4.61 -21.02 -5.45
C GLN A 434 5.24 -19.73 -5.96
N GLY A 435 6.32 -19.25 -5.33
CA GLY A 435 7.00 -18.00 -5.66
C GLY A 435 6.63 -16.86 -4.71
N VAL A 436 6.97 -15.62 -5.10
CA VAL A 436 6.77 -14.44 -4.25
C VAL A 436 5.44 -13.71 -4.56
N PRO A 437 4.78 -13.10 -3.56
CA PRO A 437 3.53 -12.37 -3.71
C PRO A 437 3.69 -10.92 -4.15
N PHE A 438 4.94 -10.42 -4.23
CA PHE A 438 5.34 -9.10 -4.74
C PHE A 438 6.88 -9.09 -4.91
N PRO A 439 7.48 -8.10 -5.61
CA PRO A 439 8.93 -7.97 -5.69
C PRO A 439 9.54 -7.82 -4.29
N THR A 440 10.48 -8.70 -3.92
CA THR A 440 11.18 -8.59 -2.64
C THR A 440 12.02 -7.31 -2.63
N MET A 441 11.83 -6.48 -1.60
CA MET A 441 12.61 -5.26 -1.39
C MET A 441 13.74 -5.55 -0.40
N ALA A 442 14.99 -5.35 -0.83
CA ALA A 442 16.14 -5.23 0.05
C ALA A 442 16.73 -3.83 -0.15
N ALA A 443 16.44 -2.91 0.78
CA ALA A 443 16.73 -1.49 0.66
C ALA A 443 17.75 -1.06 1.72
N TYR A 444 18.98 -0.83 1.30
CA TYR A 444 20.10 -0.42 2.14
C TYR A 444 20.25 1.10 2.18
N ALA A 445 20.53 1.62 3.38
CA ALA A 445 20.75 3.04 3.62
C ALA A 445 19.67 3.91 2.94
N HIS A 446 20.07 4.86 2.10
CA HIS A 446 19.17 5.83 1.46
C HIS A 446 18.08 5.19 0.59
N HIS A 447 18.25 3.96 0.09
CA HIS A 447 17.17 3.23 -0.58
C HIS A 447 16.04 2.87 0.37
N GLY A 448 16.33 2.62 1.66
CA GLY A 448 15.31 2.38 2.69
C GLY A 448 14.37 3.58 2.90
N ALA A 449 14.75 4.78 2.46
CA ALA A 449 13.88 5.95 2.50
C ALA A 449 12.82 5.98 1.37
N LEU A 450 12.81 5.00 0.47
CA LEU A 450 11.84 4.85 -0.62
C LEU A 450 10.78 3.79 -0.25
N PHE A 451 9.50 4.14 -0.35
CA PHE A 451 8.41 3.25 0.09
C PHE A 451 8.21 2.00 -0.76
N TYR A 452 8.46 2.11 -2.07
CA TYR A 452 8.36 1.02 -3.05
C TYR A 452 9.65 0.95 -3.86
N TYR A 453 10.75 0.66 -3.17
CA TYR A 453 12.03 0.40 -3.82
C TYR A 453 12.01 -1.00 -4.45
N GLU A 454 12.42 -1.07 -5.72
CA GLU A 454 12.66 -2.34 -6.41
C GLU A 454 14.16 -2.43 -6.69
N THR A 455 14.80 -3.47 -6.16
CA THR A 455 16.22 -3.70 -6.39
C THR A 455 16.44 -4.18 -7.82
N THR A 456 17.31 -3.50 -8.57
CA THR A 456 17.64 -3.83 -9.96
C THR A 456 19.14 -3.83 -10.16
N ASN A 457 19.62 -4.41 -11.26
CA ASN A 457 21.04 -4.35 -11.63
C ASN A 457 21.60 -2.92 -11.74
N HIS A 458 20.74 -1.91 -11.91
CA HIS A 458 21.14 -0.50 -12.01
C HIS A 458 21.17 0.22 -10.67
N THR A 459 20.44 -0.29 -9.68
CA THR A 459 20.32 0.30 -8.34
C THR A 459 21.05 -0.51 -7.28
N ASP A 460 21.59 -1.67 -7.64
CA ASP A 460 22.29 -2.56 -6.71
C ASP A 460 23.49 -1.88 -6.06
N ILE A 461 23.52 -1.86 -4.72
CA ILE A 461 24.61 -1.31 -3.92
C ILE A 461 25.14 -2.34 -2.95
N ARG A 462 26.43 -2.22 -2.62
CA ARG A 462 27.06 -3.03 -1.57
C ARG A 462 26.60 -2.59 -0.19
N LEU A 463 26.42 -3.56 0.69
CA LEU A 463 26.11 -3.34 2.09
C LEU A 463 27.40 -3.09 2.87
N ASP A 464 27.32 -2.28 3.92
CA ASP A 464 28.39 -2.07 4.88
C ASP A 464 27.82 -2.02 6.31
N GLU A 465 28.62 -1.57 7.27
CA GLU A 465 28.25 -1.53 8.68
C GLU A 465 27.58 -0.22 9.13
N SER A 466 27.42 0.75 8.22
CA SER A 466 27.10 2.14 8.57
C SER A 466 25.62 2.47 8.69
N SER A 467 24.74 1.63 8.14
CA SER A 467 23.32 1.94 8.02
C SER A 467 22.40 0.72 8.11
N THR A 468 21.10 0.99 8.03
CA THR A 468 20.05 -0.03 8.12
C THR A 468 19.79 -0.71 6.77
N LEU A 469 19.48 -2.00 6.82
CA LEU A 469 18.91 -2.76 5.71
C LEU A 469 17.44 -3.05 6.00
N VAL A 470 16.54 -2.53 5.18
CA VAL A 470 15.11 -2.88 5.20
C VAL A 470 14.88 -4.05 4.26
N ILE A 471 14.34 -5.14 4.77
CA ILE A 471 13.91 -6.30 3.99
C ILE A 471 12.39 -6.42 4.11
N ASP A 472 11.70 -6.37 2.98
CA ASP A 472 10.25 -6.49 2.90
C ASP A 472 9.89 -7.45 1.77
N GLY A 473 9.24 -8.55 2.11
CA GLY A 473 8.95 -9.61 1.15
C GLY A 473 8.05 -10.69 1.74
N GLY A 474 7.53 -11.55 0.87
CA GLY A 474 6.68 -12.67 1.27
C GLY A 474 6.87 -13.91 0.39
N GLY A 475 6.08 -14.94 0.69
CA GLY A 475 5.97 -16.17 -0.10
C GLY A 475 4.51 -16.51 -0.35
N HIS A 476 4.20 -16.92 -1.59
CA HIS A 476 2.99 -17.66 -1.88
C HIS A 476 3.25 -19.14 -1.65
N TYR A 477 2.31 -19.77 -0.95
CA TYR A 477 2.26 -21.20 -0.75
C TYR A 477 0.84 -21.68 -1.08
N ILE A 478 0.68 -22.94 -1.50
CA ILE A 478 -0.65 -23.45 -1.90
C ILE A 478 -1.72 -23.26 -0.80
N ASP A 479 -1.29 -23.31 0.46
CA ASP A 479 -2.09 -23.19 1.69
C ASP A 479 -2.16 -21.77 2.27
N GLY A 480 -1.41 -20.79 1.76
CA GLY A 480 -1.44 -19.43 2.30
C GLY A 480 -0.44 -18.44 1.69
N THR A 481 -0.55 -17.17 2.06
CA THR A 481 0.35 -16.10 1.62
C THR A 481 0.99 -15.45 2.84
N SER A 482 2.29 -15.16 2.78
CA SER A 482 3.01 -14.41 3.81
C SER A 482 3.41 -13.02 3.32
N ASP A 483 3.67 -12.15 4.28
CA ASP A 483 4.18 -10.79 4.12
C ASP A 483 4.90 -10.41 5.41
N VAL A 484 6.21 -10.18 5.31
CA VAL A 484 7.08 -9.88 6.46
C VAL A 484 8.03 -8.75 6.09
N ALA A 485 8.12 -7.77 6.99
CA ALA A 485 9.10 -6.70 6.91
C ALA A 485 9.97 -6.67 8.17
N ARG A 486 11.29 -6.60 8.00
CA ARG A 486 12.26 -6.45 9.07
C ARG A 486 13.33 -5.44 8.69
N THR A 487 13.87 -4.76 9.68
CA THR A 487 15.00 -3.85 9.51
C THR A 487 16.16 -4.36 10.36
N PHE A 488 17.32 -4.53 9.74
CA PHE A 488 18.56 -5.01 10.36
C PHE A 488 19.65 -3.93 10.30
N HIS A 489 20.66 -4.07 11.14
CA HIS A 489 21.88 -3.26 11.10
C HIS A 489 23.06 -4.19 11.36
N PHE A 490 24.11 -4.18 10.52
CA PHE A 490 25.23 -5.12 10.67
C PHE A 490 26.36 -4.58 11.55
N GLY A 491 26.55 -3.27 11.63
CA GLY A 491 27.49 -2.61 12.54
C GLY A 491 26.88 -2.11 13.86
N THR A 492 27.40 -0.97 14.33
CA THR A 492 26.86 -0.24 15.48
C THR A 492 25.89 0.87 15.03
N PRO A 493 24.58 0.77 15.35
CA PRO A 493 23.61 1.76 14.90
C PRO A 493 23.79 3.11 15.60
N THR A 494 23.46 4.18 14.88
CA THR A 494 23.45 5.53 15.45
C THR A 494 22.29 5.69 16.43
N ARG A 495 22.41 6.64 17.37
CA ARG A 495 21.32 6.98 18.29
C ARG A 495 20.01 7.35 17.57
N ASP A 496 20.10 8.09 16.48
CA ASP A 496 18.94 8.46 15.64
C ASP A 496 18.23 7.22 15.06
N MET A 497 19.00 6.20 14.62
CA MET A 497 18.44 4.93 14.12
C MET A 497 17.79 4.11 15.23
N VAL A 498 18.43 4.00 16.40
CA VAL A 498 17.89 3.27 17.57
C VAL A 498 16.60 3.93 18.06
N GLU A 499 16.59 5.26 18.19
CA GLU A 499 15.41 6.01 18.58
C GLU A 499 14.28 5.83 17.56
N ALA A 500 14.56 5.95 16.26
CA ALA A 500 13.55 5.77 15.21
C ALA A 500 12.96 4.34 15.16
N TYR A 501 13.74 3.32 15.50
CA TYR A 501 13.27 1.93 15.57
C TYR A 501 12.41 1.68 16.82
N THR A 502 12.87 2.18 17.97
CA THR A 502 12.37 1.79 19.30
C THR A 502 11.17 2.61 19.77
N THR A 503 11.20 3.94 19.63
CA THR A 503 10.60 4.88 20.61
C THR A 503 9.07 4.85 20.72
N MET A 504 8.49 5.31 21.85
CA MET A 504 7.04 5.62 22.06
C MET A 504 6.68 7.07 22.39
N LEU A 505 7.63 7.97 22.61
CA LEU A 505 7.35 9.14 23.43
C LEU A 505 7.77 10.47 22.82
N SER A 506 6.76 11.28 22.54
CA SER A 506 6.78 12.74 22.62
C SER A 506 7.09 13.15 24.07
N GLY A 507 8.36 13.20 24.44
CA GLY A 507 8.82 13.85 25.66
C GLY A 507 9.31 15.25 25.32
N PHE A 508 8.59 16.30 25.74
CA PHE A 508 9.15 17.65 25.81
C PHE A 508 10.31 17.62 26.81
N TYR A 509 11.55 17.48 26.33
CA TYR A 509 12.68 18.05 27.06
C TYR A 509 12.58 19.56 26.89
N ILE A 510 11.93 20.23 27.84
CA ILE A 510 12.21 21.65 28.08
C ILE A 510 13.65 21.69 28.59
N SER A 511 14.60 21.94 27.68
CA SER A 511 15.84 22.59 28.12
C SER A 511 15.44 24.01 28.52
N VAL A 512 15.48 24.30 29.81
CA VAL A 512 15.36 25.67 30.30
C VAL A 512 16.56 26.44 29.76
N LEU A 513 16.35 27.18 28.68
CA LEU A 513 17.31 28.16 28.17
C LEU A 513 17.42 29.27 29.22
N TYR A 514 18.52 29.27 29.97
CA TYR A 514 19.02 30.50 30.57
C TYR A 514 19.42 31.43 29.42
N SER A 515 18.56 32.41 29.16
CA SER A 515 18.78 33.46 28.18
C SER A 515 19.95 34.34 28.59
N THR A 516 21.08 34.22 27.90
CA THR A 516 22.03 35.33 27.73
C THR A 516 21.78 35.99 26.37
N PRO A 517 21.76 37.33 26.29
CA PRO A 517 21.64 38.02 25.02
C PRO A 517 22.95 37.81 24.26
N HIS A 518 22.86 37.58 22.95
CA HIS A 518 23.97 37.30 22.03
C HIS A 518 24.39 35.83 21.88
N PHE A 519 23.47 34.94 21.48
CA PHE A 519 23.75 33.86 20.50
C PHE A 519 22.42 33.19 20.12
N THR A 520 21.88 33.50 18.94
CA THR A 520 20.76 32.75 18.35
C THR A 520 21.29 31.47 17.72
N SER A 521 21.03 30.32 18.34
CA SER A 521 21.31 29.00 17.76
C SER A 521 20.16 28.03 18.00
N PHE A 522 19.60 27.58 16.86
CA PHE A 522 18.78 26.40 16.55
C PHE A 522 17.86 25.78 17.63
N LEU A 523 16.55 25.94 17.39
CA LEU A 523 15.49 25.06 17.87
C LEU A 523 15.71 23.63 17.33
N TYR A 524 16.27 22.74 18.16
CA TYR A 524 16.15 21.30 17.92
C TYR A 524 14.76 20.84 18.37
N SER A 525 13.82 20.78 17.43
CA SER A 525 12.61 19.98 17.60
C SER A 525 13.00 18.50 17.47
N TYR A 526 13.29 17.84 18.59
CA TYR A 526 13.49 16.40 18.62
C TYR A 526 12.12 15.71 18.48
N SER A 527 11.76 15.38 17.25
CA SER A 527 10.55 14.63 16.93
C SER A 527 10.92 13.13 16.85
N MET A 528 10.79 12.42 17.97
CA MET A 528 11.12 11.00 18.08
C MET A 528 9.92 10.12 17.66
N LEU A 529 10.19 9.12 16.80
CA LEU A 529 9.19 8.34 16.06
C LEU A 529 9.23 6.84 16.40
N SER A 530 8.08 6.14 16.22
CA SER A 530 7.75 4.88 16.88
C SER A 530 7.42 3.67 15.98
N VAL A 531 8.38 2.91 15.45
CA VAL A 531 8.04 1.75 14.58
C VAL A 531 7.70 0.48 15.37
N LEU A 532 8.54 0.00 16.28
CA LEU A 532 8.29 -1.24 17.04
C LEU A 532 7.04 -1.12 17.92
N LEU A 533 6.86 0.02 18.58
CA LEU A 533 5.76 0.22 19.50
C LEU A 533 4.40 0.41 18.83
N ALA A 534 4.37 0.95 17.62
CA ALA A 534 3.17 0.96 16.80
C ALA A 534 2.66 -0.48 16.56
N LEU A 535 3.58 -1.40 16.25
CA LEU A 535 3.27 -2.82 16.06
C LEU A 535 2.80 -3.47 17.38
N ILE A 536 3.51 -3.23 18.50
CA ILE A 536 3.14 -3.77 19.82
C ILE A 536 1.73 -3.30 20.23
N GLN A 537 1.44 -2.01 20.05
CA GLN A 537 0.15 -1.43 20.43
C GLN A 537 -1.02 -2.04 19.69
N LEU A 538 -0.92 -2.20 18.36
CA LEU A 538 -1.99 -2.82 17.61
C LEU A 538 -2.14 -4.30 17.99
N THR A 539 -1.02 -4.99 18.14
CA THR A 539 -1.01 -6.44 18.41
C THR A 539 -1.55 -6.78 19.80
N THR A 540 -1.30 -5.93 20.80
CA THR A 540 -1.78 -6.13 22.18
C THR A 540 -3.18 -5.52 22.42
N ALA A 541 -3.74 -4.80 21.46
CA ALA A 541 -5.04 -4.16 21.61
C ALA A 541 -6.18 -5.17 21.81
N VAL A 542 -7.07 -4.86 22.75
CA VAL A 542 -8.32 -5.57 22.98
C VAL A 542 -9.46 -4.59 22.72
N LEU A 543 -10.26 -4.85 21.70
CA LEU A 543 -11.17 -3.86 21.11
C LEU A 543 -12.59 -4.40 20.97
N PRO A 544 -13.64 -3.56 21.01
CA PRO A 544 -15.00 -4.02 20.75
C PRO A 544 -15.14 -4.69 19.37
N HIS A 545 -16.06 -5.64 19.23
CA HIS A 545 -16.34 -6.29 17.94
C HIS A 545 -16.84 -5.34 16.84
N SER A 546 -17.30 -4.14 17.22
CA SER A 546 -17.77 -3.10 16.31
C SER A 546 -16.66 -2.17 15.83
N THR A 547 -15.40 -2.40 16.23
CA THR A 547 -14.28 -1.52 15.90
C THR A 547 -14.01 -1.46 14.40
N LYS A 548 -13.84 -0.24 13.89
CA LYS A 548 -13.55 0.04 12.48
C LYS A 548 -12.06 0.02 12.20
N THR A 549 -11.69 -0.22 10.95
CA THR A 549 -10.28 -0.22 10.55
C THR A 549 -9.58 1.13 10.75
N THR A 550 -10.28 2.26 10.60
CA THR A 550 -9.72 3.61 10.87
C THR A 550 -9.42 3.85 12.34
N GLU A 551 -10.16 3.21 13.24
CA GLU A 551 -9.95 3.31 14.68
C GLU A 551 -8.64 2.59 15.07
N LEU A 552 -8.31 1.48 14.39
CA LEU A 552 -7.02 0.80 14.55
C LEU A 552 -5.84 1.70 14.16
N ASP A 553 -5.96 2.35 13.01
CA ASP A 553 -4.95 3.29 12.53
C ASP A 553 -4.79 4.49 13.48
N THR A 554 -5.91 5.02 13.98
CA THR A 554 -5.91 6.13 14.95
C THR A 554 -5.18 5.76 16.25
N ILE A 555 -5.36 4.54 16.77
CA ILE A 555 -4.67 4.09 18.00
C ILE A 555 -3.16 4.22 17.83
N VAL A 556 -2.64 3.72 16.71
CA VAL A 556 -1.21 3.73 16.41
C VAL A 556 -0.71 5.14 16.09
N ARG A 557 -1.40 5.88 15.22
CA ARG A 557 -0.97 7.21 14.77
C ARG A 557 -1.13 8.30 15.82
N SER A 558 -2.03 8.14 16.78
CA SER A 558 -2.28 9.15 17.83
C SER A 558 -1.01 9.58 18.55
N LYS A 559 -0.03 8.68 18.69
CA LYS A 559 1.26 8.96 19.32
C LYS A 559 2.20 9.72 18.39
N LEU A 560 2.19 9.42 17.10
CA LEU A 560 2.99 10.13 16.09
C LEU A 560 2.47 11.55 15.89
N TRP A 561 1.15 11.72 15.87
CA TRP A 561 0.51 13.03 15.74
C TRP A 561 0.84 13.97 16.91
N LYS A 562 1.03 13.43 18.12
CA LYS A 562 1.56 14.22 19.26
C LYS A 562 2.97 14.77 19.00
N ALA A 563 3.77 14.08 18.20
CA ALA A 563 5.11 14.52 17.79
C ALA A 563 5.10 15.34 16.48
N GLY A 564 3.92 15.60 15.90
CA GLY A 564 3.79 16.32 14.62
C GLY A 564 4.27 15.51 13.40
N ILE A 565 4.37 14.19 13.50
CA ILE A 565 4.80 13.30 12.41
C ILE A 565 3.64 12.40 11.97
N ASN A 566 3.67 11.95 10.72
CA ASN A 566 2.74 10.98 10.17
C ASN A 566 3.48 9.98 9.25
N TYR A 567 3.10 8.71 9.25
CA TYR A 567 3.55 7.78 8.19
C TYR A 567 2.77 8.04 6.91
N LYS A 568 3.40 7.90 5.75
CA LYS A 568 2.75 8.16 4.44
C LYS A 568 2.07 6.93 3.84
N MET A 569 2.36 5.74 4.37
CA MET A 569 1.74 4.48 3.96
C MET A 569 0.53 4.12 4.81
N ASP A 570 -0.30 3.23 4.29
CA ASP A 570 -1.31 2.53 5.08
C ASP A 570 -0.59 1.76 6.20
N LEU A 571 -1.18 1.70 7.40
CA LEU A 571 -0.62 0.92 8.50
C LEU A 571 -0.74 -0.59 8.24
N GLY A 572 -1.71 -1.00 7.43
CA GLY A 572 -1.92 -2.41 7.14
C GLY A 572 -3.06 -2.66 6.15
N HIS A 573 -3.09 -3.87 5.62
CA HIS A 573 -4.08 -4.33 4.65
C HIS A 573 -4.49 -5.77 4.93
N GLY A 574 -5.68 -6.16 4.46
CA GLY A 574 -6.07 -7.57 4.46
C GLY A 574 -5.13 -8.39 3.56
N ILE A 575 -5.01 -9.67 3.86
CA ILE A 575 -4.22 -10.61 3.06
C ILE A 575 -5.00 -11.89 2.77
N GLY A 576 -4.94 -12.36 1.53
CA GLY A 576 -5.68 -13.53 1.06
C GLY A 576 -4.97 -14.86 1.34
N SER A 577 -5.74 -15.95 1.37
CA SER A 577 -5.19 -17.32 1.44
C SER A 577 -4.84 -17.80 0.04
N PHE A 578 -3.54 -17.83 -0.28
CA PHE A 578 -3.02 -18.09 -1.61
C PHE A 578 -3.76 -17.28 -2.69
N SER A 579 -3.82 -15.96 -2.48
CA SER A 579 -4.63 -15.02 -3.26
C SER A 579 -3.98 -13.62 -3.25
N SER A 580 -4.74 -12.53 -3.31
CA SER A 580 -4.18 -11.17 -3.37
C SER A 580 -3.38 -10.80 -2.12
N LEU A 581 -2.29 -10.06 -2.32
CA LEU A 581 -1.51 -9.45 -1.25
C LEU A 581 -2.35 -8.40 -0.51
N HIS A 582 -2.87 -7.41 -1.24
CA HIS A 582 -3.81 -6.43 -0.70
C HIS A 582 -5.25 -6.90 -0.90
N GLU A 583 -5.82 -7.49 0.16
CA GLU A 583 -7.15 -8.08 0.12
C GLU A 583 -8.22 -7.21 0.78
N SER A 584 -9.19 -6.78 -0.02
CA SER A 584 -10.41 -6.14 0.49
C SER A 584 -11.20 -7.09 1.41
N PRO A 585 -11.90 -6.57 2.45
CA PRO A 585 -12.24 -5.16 2.68
C PRO A 585 -11.27 -4.42 3.62
N ILE A 586 -10.28 -5.11 4.20
CA ILE A 586 -9.47 -4.55 5.28
C ILE A 586 -8.42 -3.62 4.68
N MET A 587 -8.52 -2.34 5.05
CA MET A 587 -7.54 -1.30 4.77
C MET A 587 -7.44 -0.45 6.04
N ILE A 588 -6.26 -0.38 6.62
CA ILE A 588 -5.98 0.29 7.90
C ILE A 588 -5.17 1.54 7.58
N ASN A 589 -5.87 2.67 7.43
CA ASN A 589 -5.26 3.98 7.19
C ASN A 589 -6.10 5.10 7.80
N SER A 590 -5.58 6.32 7.72
CA SER A 590 -6.18 7.52 8.32
C SER A 590 -7.21 8.20 7.42
N ASP A 591 -7.34 7.80 6.15
CA ASP A 591 -8.37 8.35 5.28
C ASP A 591 -9.73 7.84 5.78
N ALA A 592 -10.72 8.73 5.89
CA ALA A 592 -12.06 8.38 6.34
C ALA A 592 -13.03 8.17 5.16
N LYS A 593 -12.62 8.51 3.93
CA LYS A 593 -13.53 8.61 2.77
C LYS A 593 -14.13 7.27 2.33
N HIS A 594 -13.48 6.13 2.61
CA HIS A 594 -13.92 4.81 2.13
C HIS A 594 -14.12 3.73 3.23
N HIS A 595 -14.09 4.10 4.53
CA HIS A 595 -13.76 3.12 5.59
C HIS A 595 -14.83 2.98 6.68
N ARG A 596 -15.88 2.20 6.40
CA ARG A 596 -16.89 1.79 7.41
C ARG A 596 -16.80 0.31 7.79
N GLN A 597 -15.68 -0.34 7.49
CA GLN A 597 -15.56 -1.78 7.66
C GLN A 597 -15.08 -2.10 9.08
N THR A 598 -15.78 -3.04 9.71
CA THR A 598 -15.42 -3.58 11.02
C THR A 598 -14.53 -4.79 10.83
N VAL A 599 -13.46 -4.87 11.62
CA VAL A 599 -12.67 -6.11 11.67
C VAL A 599 -13.52 -7.20 12.32
N LYS A 600 -13.41 -8.43 11.83
CA LYS A 600 -14.16 -9.59 12.33
C LYS A 600 -13.20 -10.72 12.65
N GLU A 601 -13.60 -11.55 13.59
CA GLU A 601 -12.89 -12.80 13.89
C GLU A 601 -12.70 -13.65 12.63
N GLY A 602 -11.50 -14.21 12.46
CA GLY A 602 -11.07 -14.98 11.29
C GLY A 602 -10.54 -14.13 10.13
N TYR A 603 -10.41 -12.81 10.33
CA TYR A 603 -9.72 -11.94 9.38
C TYR A 603 -8.20 -12.02 9.60
N PHE A 604 -7.46 -11.99 8.49
CA PHE A 604 -6.00 -11.89 8.48
C PHE A 604 -5.60 -10.59 7.78
N PHE A 605 -4.69 -9.83 8.40
CA PHE A 605 -4.23 -8.55 7.88
C PHE A 605 -2.85 -8.21 8.41
N THR A 606 -2.14 -7.31 7.73
CA THR A 606 -0.80 -6.87 8.10
C THR A 606 -0.84 -5.71 9.10
N CYS A 607 0.20 -5.59 9.93
CA CYS A 607 0.54 -4.39 10.69
C CYS A 607 1.98 -4.03 10.35
N GLN A 608 2.17 -2.95 9.60
CA GLN A 608 3.43 -2.58 8.97
C GLN A 608 3.79 -1.09 9.14
N PRO A 609 4.01 -0.61 10.37
CA PRO A 609 4.53 0.74 10.57
C PRO A 609 5.87 0.93 9.85
N SER A 610 6.08 2.11 9.27
CA SER A 610 7.30 2.44 8.53
C SER A 610 7.75 3.88 8.77
N TYR A 611 9.05 4.08 8.95
CA TYR A 611 9.71 5.37 9.01
C TYR A 611 10.66 5.54 7.85
N VAL A 612 10.71 6.75 7.30
CA VAL A 612 11.72 7.15 6.32
C VAL A 612 12.41 8.42 6.78
N LYS A 613 13.74 8.39 6.83
CA LYS A 613 14.60 9.57 6.95
C LYS A 613 15.07 9.93 5.54
N PRO A 614 14.56 11.01 4.92
CA PRO A 614 14.85 11.34 3.52
C PRO A 614 16.35 11.33 3.22
N TYR A 615 16.72 10.64 2.14
CA TYR A 615 18.09 10.51 1.64
C TYR A 615 19.10 9.85 2.60
N ARG A 616 18.65 9.21 3.69
CA ARG A 616 19.55 8.61 4.68
C ARG A 616 19.28 7.13 4.94
N TYR A 617 18.11 6.81 5.50
CA TYR A 617 17.75 5.46 5.88
C TYR A 617 16.23 5.31 6.04
N GLY A 618 15.75 4.08 6.15
CA GLY A 618 14.37 3.79 6.54
C GLY A 618 14.28 2.61 7.48
N ILE A 619 13.12 2.47 8.10
CA ILE A 619 12.81 1.40 9.05
C ILE A 619 11.39 0.92 8.74
N LYS A 620 11.22 -0.36 8.51
CA LYS A 620 9.92 -1.01 8.35
C LYS A 620 9.89 -2.28 9.19
N LEU A 621 8.82 -2.45 9.97
CA LEU A 621 8.55 -3.66 10.74
C LEU A 621 7.15 -4.14 10.41
N GLY A 622 7.00 -5.40 10.05
CA GLY A 622 5.76 -5.92 9.51
C GLY A 622 5.45 -7.34 9.95
N ASN A 623 4.26 -7.54 10.53
CA ASN A 623 3.71 -8.85 10.85
C ASN A 623 2.29 -8.99 10.28
N ILE A 624 1.92 -10.22 9.92
CA ILE A 624 0.51 -10.61 9.75
C ILE A 624 -0.08 -10.91 11.12
N LEU A 625 -1.29 -10.40 11.34
CA LEU A 625 -2.13 -10.60 12.51
C LEU A 625 -3.42 -11.34 12.10
N GLU A 626 -3.83 -12.29 12.94
CA GLU A 626 -5.14 -12.92 12.92
C GLU A 626 -6.05 -12.25 13.96
N ALA A 627 -7.23 -11.79 13.55
CA ALA A 627 -8.26 -11.32 14.48
C ALA A 627 -8.95 -12.51 15.16
N VAL A 628 -8.88 -12.55 16.49
CA VAL A 628 -9.42 -13.64 17.32
C VAL A 628 -10.46 -13.11 18.31
N GLY A 629 -11.50 -13.90 18.58
CA GLY A 629 -12.49 -13.57 19.61
C GLY A 629 -11.89 -13.71 21.01
N LYS A 630 -12.10 -12.71 21.87
CA LYS A 630 -11.72 -12.69 23.29
C LYS A 630 -12.96 -12.44 24.14
N THR A 631 -13.26 -13.33 25.07
CA THR A 631 -14.37 -13.12 26.03
C THR A 631 -13.78 -12.64 27.35
N LEU A 632 -14.25 -11.49 27.83
CA LEU A 632 -13.88 -10.94 29.13
C LEU A 632 -15.10 -10.90 30.03
N THR A 633 -14.92 -11.26 31.30
CA THR A 633 -15.95 -11.16 32.33
C THR A 633 -15.81 -9.83 33.04
N THR A 634 -16.89 -9.05 33.11
CA THR A 634 -16.92 -7.79 33.86
C THR A 634 -16.98 -8.05 35.36
N PRO A 635 -16.71 -7.03 36.21
CA PRO A 635 -16.91 -7.15 37.66
C PRO A 635 -18.33 -7.54 38.08
N GLU A 636 -19.34 -7.35 37.21
CA GLU A 636 -20.74 -7.73 37.41
C GLU A 636 -21.12 -9.08 36.75
N ASP A 637 -20.15 -9.95 36.49
CA ASP A 637 -20.32 -11.28 35.86
C ASP A 637 -20.94 -11.26 34.45
N LYS A 638 -20.89 -10.12 33.75
CA LYS A 638 -21.34 -10.04 32.35
C LYS A 638 -20.20 -10.44 31.43
N GLN A 639 -20.46 -11.39 30.54
CA GLN A 639 -19.52 -11.72 29.47
C GLN A 639 -19.65 -10.73 28.32
N ILE A 640 -18.59 -9.96 28.07
CA ILE A 640 -18.50 -9.07 26.91
C ILE A 640 -17.51 -9.68 25.92
N ARG A 641 -17.93 -9.73 24.66
CA ARG A 641 -17.08 -10.19 23.56
C ARG A 641 -16.24 -9.02 23.05
N TYR A 642 -14.94 -9.21 23.01
CA TYR A 642 -13.93 -8.34 22.41
C TYR A 642 -13.17 -9.05 21.28
N LEU A 643 -12.50 -8.29 20.44
CA LEU A 643 -11.50 -8.75 19.49
C LEU A 643 -10.12 -8.59 20.12
N GLY A 644 -9.27 -9.59 19.95
CA GLY A 644 -7.84 -9.50 20.13
C GLY A 644 -7.12 -9.88 18.83
N PHE A 645 -5.80 -9.83 18.86
CA PHE A 645 -4.96 -10.15 17.71
C PHE A 645 -3.89 -11.16 18.09
N LYS A 646 -3.59 -12.07 17.17
CA LYS A 646 -2.53 -13.07 17.30
C LYS A 646 -1.56 -12.93 16.13
N GLU A 647 -0.28 -12.87 16.42
CA GLU A 647 0.77 -12.82 15.41
C GLU A 647 0.87 -14.15 14.67
N VAL A 648 0.91 -14.06 13.35
CA VAL A 648 1.05 -15.19 12.44
C VAL A 648 2.49 -15.24 11.89
N THR A 649 3.09 -14.08 11.63
CA THR A 649 4.51 -13.94 11.27
C THR A 649 5.38 -14.06 12.53
N LEU A 650 6.44 -14.89 12.46
CA LEU A 650 7.30 -15.20 13.61
C LEU A 650 8.79 -15.02 13.25
N VAL A 651 9.24 -13.79 13.04
CA VAL A 651 10.67 -13.46 12.82
C VAL A 651 11.15 -12.57 13.97
N PRO A 652 12.32 -12.80 14.57
CA PRO A 652 12.82 -11.95 15.67
C PRO A 652 13.00 -10.49 15.23
N PHE A 653 13.09 -9.60 16.21
CA PHE A 653 13.39 -8.18 16.01
C PHE A 653 14.88 -7.92 16.24
N GLU A 654 15.45 -6.90 15.62
CA GLU A 654 16.89 -6.60 15.70
C GLU A 654 17.20 -5.93 17.05
N SER A 655 17.79 -6.68 17.97
CA SER A 655 18.08 -6.22 19.32
C SER A 655 19.05 -5.04 19.37
N LYS A 656 19.97 -4.90 18.40
CA LYS A 656 20.90 -3.74 18.36
C LYS A 656 20.18 -2.42 18.13
N LEU A 657 18.99 -2.45 17.52
CA LEU A 657 18.17 -1.28 17.25
C LEU A 657 17.14 -1.00 18.35
N ILE A 658 17.10 -1.79 19.43
CA ILE A 658 16.12 -1.67 20.51
C ILE A 658 16.76 -1.06 21.76
N ASP A 659 16.24 0.09 22.21
CA ASP A 659 16.57 0.68 23.52
C ASP A 659 15.51 0.32 24.56
N THR A 660 15.84 -0.60 25.47
CA THR A 660 14.91 -1.06 26.52
C THR A 660 14.54 0.03 27.52
N GLY A 661 15.36 1.08 27.66
CA GLY A 661 15.05 2.23 28.51
C GLY A 661 13.89 3.08 27.97
N MET A 662 13.53 2.91 26.70
CA MET A 662 12.39 3.58 26.06
C MET A 662 11.11 2.74 26.07
N LEU A 663 11.18 1.50 26.54
CA LEU A 663 10.07 0.56 26.60
C LEU A 663 9.54 0.45 28.03
N SER A 664 8.21 0.37 28.16
CA SER A 664 7.58 -0.02 29.42
C SER A 664 7.84 -1.49 29.72
N LYS A 665 7.68 -1.88 31.00
CA LYS A 665 7.82 -3.29 31.41
C LYS A 665 6.91 -4.22 30.60
N LEU A 666 5.67 -3.80 30.35
CA LEU A 666 4.70 -4.57 29.55
C LEU A 666 5.17 -4.80 28.10
N GLU A 667 5.85 -3.82 27.50
CA GLU A 667 6.35 -3.92 26.13
C GLU A 667 7.58 -4.82 26.04
N VAL A 668 8.48 -4.75 27.03
CA VAL A 668 9.61 -5.69 27.13
C VAL A 668 9.11 -7.11 27.39
N ASP A 669 8.11 -7.29 28.25
CA ASP A 669 7.52 -8.59 28.53
C ASP A 669 6.84 -9.18 27.29
N TRP A 670 6.11 -8.37 26.51
CA TRP A 670 5.56 -8.81 25.23
C TRP A 670 6.67 -9.21 24.24
N LEU A 671 7.76 -8.44 24.15
CA LEU A 671 8.86 -8.73 23.24
C LEU A 671 9.54 -10.07 23.58
N ASN A 672 9.76 -10.31 24.88
CA ASN A 672 10.32 -11.56 25.37
C ASN A 672 9.36 -12.75 25.16
N GLU A 673 8.04 -12.56 25.34
CA GLU A 673 7.03 -13.58 25.04
C GLU A 673 7.02 -13.92 23.54
N TYR A 674 7.04 -12.89 22.69
CA TYR A 674 7.11 -13.05 21.25
C TYR A 674 8.37 -13.80 20.83
N HIS A 675 9.56 -13.42 21.33
CA HIS A 675 10.82 -14.13 21.05
C HIS A 675 10.80 -15.58 21.56
N ARG A 676 10.21 -15.85 22.72
CA ARG A 676 10.05 -17.22 23.23
C ARG A 676 9.19 -18.07 22.29
N ARG A 677 8.07 -17.52 21.82
CA ARG A 677 7.19 -18.19 20.86
C ARG A 677 7.89 -18.42 19.52
N VAL A 678 8.62 -17.42 19.01
CA VAL A 678 9.46 -17.55 17.80
C VAL A 678 10.44 -18.72 17.95
N MET A 679 11.16 -18.79 19.07
CA MET A 679 12.11 -19.87 19.32
C MET A 679 11.43 -21.24 19.42
N GLN A 680 10.26 -21.32 20.06
CA GLN A 680 9.51 -22.57 20.19
C GLN A 680 8.98 -23.07 18.85
N GLU A 681 8.29 -22.23 18.09
CA GLU A 681 7.61 -22.64 16.86
C GLU A 681 8.59 -22.71 15.68
N VAL A 682 9.31 -21.61 15.40
CA VAL A 682 10.24 -21.54 14.26
C VAL A 682 11.49 -22.36 14.53
N GLY A 683 11.99 -22.38 15.77
CA GLY A 683 13.11 -23.24 16.14
C GLY A 683 12.78 -24.73 16.00
N ALA A 684 11.55 -25.14 16.32
CA ALA A 684 11.10 -26.51 16.07
C ALA A 684 11.03 -26.82 14.55
N GLU A 685 10.52 -25.88 13.75
CA GLU A 685 10.45 -26.03 12.30
C GLU A 685 11.84 -26.11 11.65
N LEU A 686 12.79 -25.28 12.08
CA LEU A 686 14.19 -25.33 11.61
C LEU A 686 14.85 -26.68 11.94
N LYS A 687 14.65 -27.20 13.16
CA LYS A 687 15.12 -28.56 13.52
C LYS A 687 14.48 -29.63 12.64
N ARG A 688 13.17 -29.53 12.39
CA ARG A 688 12.44 -30.48 11.53
C ARG A 688 13.00 -30.48 10.09
N GLN A 689 13.47 -29.33 9.61
CA GLN A 689 14.11 -29.17 8.31
C GLN A 689 15.63 -29.42 8.32
N SER A 690 16.22 -29.80 9.47
CA SER A 690 17.67 -29.94 9.66
C SER A 690 18.49 -28.67 9.37
N ARG A 691 17.87 -27.49 9.45
CA ARG A 691 18.50 -26.17 9.26
C ARG A 691 19.11 -25.67 10.57
N MET A 692 20.17 -26.35 11.02
CA MET A 692 20.76 -26.15 12.34
C MET A 692 21.49 -24.80 12.50
N LYS A 693 22.01 -24.23 11.41
CA LYS A 693 22.63 -22.89 11.44
C LYS A 693 21.60 -21.82 11.82
N GLY A 694 20.49 -21.74 11.10
CA GLY A 694 19.36 -20.88 11.45
C GLY A 694 18.86 -21.13 12.88
N PHE A 695 18.81 -22.39 13.32
CA PHE A 695 18.39 -22.72 14.69
C PHE A 695 19.29 -22.09 15.77
N TYR A 696 20.61 -22.22 15.66
CA TYR A 696 21.53 -21.66 16.66
C TYR A 696 21.57 -20.14 16.61
N TRP A 697 21.48 -19.55 15.40
CA TRP A 697 21.33 -18.11 15.25
C TRP A 697 20.05 -17.61 15.93
N LEU A 698 18.92 -18.31 15.74
CA LEU A 698 17.64 -17.94 16.35
C LEU A 698 17.70 -18.01 17.87
N MET A 699 18.36 -19.03 18.42
CA MET A 699 18.56 -19.18 19.86
C MET A 699 19.30 -17.99 20.47
N GLU A 700 20.30 -17.44 19.77
CA GLU A 700 21.04 -16.25 20.20
C GLU A 700 20.15 -15.00 20.15
N LYS A 701 19.43 -14.80 19.03
CA LYS A 701 18.61 -13.62 18.78
C LYS A 701 17.31 -13.55 19.57
N THR A 702 16.92 -14.65 20.22
CA THR A 702 15.71 -14.76 21.05
C THR A 702 16.02 -14.87 22.54
N LYS A 703 17.27 -14.57 22.94
CA LYS A 703 17.63 -14.43 24.36
C LYS A 703 16.78 -13.36 25.03
N GLU A 704 16.46 -13.61 26.30
CA GLU A 704 15.65 -12.70 27.09
C GLU A 704 16.33 -11.33 27.22
N ILE A 705 15.57 -10.29 26.89
CA ILE A 705 16.00 -8.91 26.96
C ILE A 705 15.72 -8.40 28.38
N PRO A 706 16.74 -7.96 29.13
CA PRO A 706 16.57 -7.48 30.50
C PRO A 706 15.82 -6.16 30.52
N TYR A 707 14.91 -6.00 31.49
CA TYR A 707 14.24 -4.72 31.75
C TYR A 707 15.13 -3.83 32.64
N ASP A 708 15.55 -2.68 32.10
CA ASP A 708 16.34 -1.71 32.86
C ASP A 708 15.42 -0.79 33.69
N CYS A 709 15.33 -1.05 35.00
CA CYS A 709 14.57 -0.21 35.94
C CYS A 709 15.17 1.21 36.11
N SER A 710 16.37 1.49 35.61
CA SER A 710 17.08 2.76 35.82
C SER A 710 16.72 3.88 34.83
N GLY A 711 15.90 3.58 33.81
CA GLY A 711 15.50 4.51 32.73
C GLY A 711 14.73 5.76 33.16
N GLY A 712 14.37 5.90 34.44
CA GLY A 712 13.70 7.09 34.98
C GLY A 712 14.63 8.21 35.48
N VAL A 713 15.90 7.93 35.81
CA VAL A 713 16.82 8.96 36.34
C VAL A 713 18.27 8.63 35.99
N ARG A 714 18.72 9.00 34.78
CA ARG A 714 20.16 9.21 34.55
C ARG A 714 20.52 10.60 35.05
N ILE A 715 20.95 10.67 36.31
CA ILE A 715 21.60 11.85 36.89
C ILE A 715 22.84 12.13 36.05
N SER A 716 22.85 13.24 35.30
CA SER A 716 24.04 13.64 34.55
C SER A 716 25.20 13.90 35.53
N SER A 717 26.43 13.67 35.09
CA SER A 717 27.66 13.97 35.87
C SER A 717 27.76 15.42 36.36
N SER A 718 26.86 16.31 35.91
CA SER A 718 26.65 17.66 36.40
C SER A 718 26.04 17.72 37.81
N SER A 719 25.24 16.73 38.21
CA SER A 719 24.55 16.73 39.51
C SER A 719 25.43 16.24 40.66
N ALA A 720 26.46 15.43 40.37
CA ALA A 720 27.49 15.08 41.35
C ALA A 720 28.35 16.31 41.72
N VAL A 721 28.59 17.20 40.75
CA VAL A 721 29.27 18.48 40.98
C VAL A 721 28.37 19.42 41.80
N PHE A 722 27.07 19.51 41.49
CA PHE A 722 26.12 20.28 42.31
C PHE A 722 26.00 19.74 43.74
N ALA A 723 25.95 18.43 43.94
CA ALA A 723 25.93 17.83 45.28
C ALA A 723 27.23 18.16 46.06
N CYS A 724 28.40 18.05 45.44
CA CYS A 724 29.68 18.42 46.06
C CYS A 724 29.79 19.92 46.37
N VAL A 725 29.33 20.79 45.47
CA VAL A 725 29.34 22.26 45.67
C VAL A 725 28.34 22.66 46.75
N THR A 726 27.16 22.02 46.82
CA THR A 726 26.15 22.32 47.85
C THR A 726 26.62 21.84 49.23
N ILE A 727 27.29 20.69 49.32
CA ILE A 727 27.91 20.20 50.57
C ILE A 727 29.06 21.11 51.02
N HIS A 728 29.86 21.66 50.09
CA HIS A 728 30.89 22.65 50.42
C HIS A 728 30.29 24.00 50.84
N LEU A 729 29.23 24.47 50.18
CA LEU A 729 28.55 25.72 50.56
C LEU A 729 27.88 25.61 51.93
N ILE A 730 27.24 24.48 52.24
CA ILE A 730 26.62 24.23 53.56
C ILE A 730 27.69 24.17 54.66
N LYS A 731 28.86 23.58 54.39
CA LYS A 731 30.00 23.60 55.32
C LYS A 731 30.56 25.02 55.52
N LEU A 732 30.64 25.83 54.45
CA LEU A 732 31.10 27.22 54.53
C LEU A 732 30.10 28.12 55.30
N LEU A 733 28.81 27.95 55.06
CA LEU A 733 27.73 28.69 55.73
C LEU A 733 27.65 28.35 57.23
N ASN A 734 27.87 27.08 57.60
CA ASN A 734 27.95 26.67 59.01
C ASN A 734 29.21 27.19 59.72
N GLN A 735 30.30 27.50 59.00
CA GLN A 735 31.49 28.13 59.58
C GLN A 735 31.34 29.66 59.76
N LEU A 736 30.41 30.29 59.06
CA LEU A 736 30.23 31.75 59.06
C LEU A 736 29.16 32.26 60.05
N ASN A 737 28.51 31.37 60.82
CA ASN A 737 27.59 31.70 61.93
C ASN A 737 26.57 32.82 61.62
N LEU A 738 26.08 32.89 60.38
CA LEU A 738 25.09 33.86 59.96
C LEU A 738 23.69 33.36 60.34
N SER A 739 23.12 33.90 61.42
CA SER A 739 21.71 33.74 61.73
C SER A 739 20.88 34.51 60.69
N LEU A 740 20.19 33.79 59.82
CA LEU A 740 19.16 34.36 58.95
C LEU A 740 17.81 33.82 59.41
N THR A 741 17.16 34.59 60.26
CA THR A 741 15.71 34.54 60.50
C THR A 741 14.98 34.88 59.19
N ASP A 742 13.97 34.07 58.87
CA ASP A 742 12.99 34.17 57.79
C ASP A 742 13.46 34.04 56.33
N ASN A 743 13.32 32.84 55.75
CA ASN A 743 13.20 32.65 54.28
C ASN A 743 12.52 31.29 53.93
N PRO A 744 11.77 31.16 52.80
CA PRO A 744 10.95 30.01 52.40
C PRO A 744 11.67 28.67 52.16
N LEU A 745 13.00 28.60 52.35
CA LEU A 745 13.84 27.43 52.11
C LEU A 745 13.56 26.26 53.07
N ASN A 746 12.97 26.51 54.25
CA ASN A 746 12.61 25.45 55.19
C ASN A 746 11.46 24.55 54.70
N ARG A 747 10.63 24.99 53.74
CA ARG A 747 9.60 24.12 53.15
C ARG A 747 10.16 23.14 52.11
N ILE A 748 11.29 23.47 51.47
CA ILE A 748 11.95 22.59 50.51
C ILE A 748 12.78 21.50 51.23
N LEU A 749 13.33 21.82 52.40
CA LEU A 749 14.14 20.89 53.20
C LEU A 749 13.33 19.81 53.94
N CYS A 750 12.01 19.97 54.11
CA CYS A 750 11.16 18.90 54.67
C CYS A 750 10.89 17.75 53.68
N GLY A 751 10.96 18.01 52.36
CA GLY A 751 10.76 16.97 51.34
C GLY A 751 11.97 16.06 51.11
N PHE A 752 13.18 16.53 51.43
CA PHE A 752 14.42 15.80 51.17
C PHE A 752 14.83 14.81 52.28
N LYS A 753 14.20 14.87 53.46
CA LYS A 753 14.51 13.94 54.57
C LYS A 753 13.95 12.52 54.38
N PHE A 754 13.06 12.30 53.42
CA PHE A 754 12.47 10.97 53.17
C PHE A 754 13.22 10.11 52.15
N TYR A 755 14.25 10.65 51.46
CA TYR A 755 14.92 9.94 50.36
C TYR A 755 16.33 9.42 50.68
N ILE A 756 16.81 9.55 51.93
CA ILE A 756 18.16 9.08 52.35
C ILE A 756 18.06 8.03 53.49
N ILE A 757 16.92 7.37 53.65
CA ILE A 757 16.82 6.14 54.46
C ILE A 757 15.92 5.13 53.74
N LYS A 758 16.42 4.56 52.64
CA LYS A 758 16.13 3.20 52.19
C LYS A 758 17.08 2.77 51.08
#